data_AF-W8BRL1-F1
#
_entry.id   AF-W8BRL1-F1
#
_cell.length_a   1.000
_cell.length_b   1.000
_cell.length_c   1.000
_cell.angle_alpha   90.00
_cell.angle_beta   90.00
_cell.angle_gamma   90.00
#
_symmetry.space_group_name_H-M   'P 1'
#
loop_
_entity.id
_entity.type
_entity.pdbx_description
1 polymer ?
#
loop_
_entity_poly.entity_id
_entity_poly.type
_entity_poly.pdbx_seq_one_letter_code
_entity_poly.pdbx_strand_id
1 'polypeptide(L)'
;MWIINAIIVHLLLLGSIFVIYFRSPIITGLQPQESIYLEAPAKRLVLIVTDGLRAESFFRDGCKDIPHLSKIMLKTNGLVGVSHTRVPTESRPGHIALIAGLYEDPSAVTRGWKRNPVDFDSVFNRSSRTYAWGAADVLHIFSRGIESEQRLLIDAYDHELDFSGRDKTYELDEWVFRRVRQLLTRKRADLVEQDKIIFFLHLLGLDTAGHVHKPGTPKFLENLHRTERSIAEFYEEFERIFPDGRSAYVLTADHGMTNAGSHGASDTYETETPFFLWGAGIARNASFKNVFKIGKDLTRPLYDMQQAQIAPLIAALIGTAPPMNNIGILPLEYLNVSLEYQAHAAHSNALQLLAQFQALLATHQRGFFSSFLLSFKELDADIIAHYVANMEIILKNGQFERAIISSIGIMQSALKGIEYYQGYYRRPLQLCTTATFICWIIYCLQVLLGQRPLVNSYKSNLMLTFKQKLSLITVCFFLLLQRVPFVVGFYLLLPFLVWLLLVQKQRLSLMPLLRAMPLIHLIALVLCAELFVYSFFERRLISLGFLIYTFFINLRAFPVKNLKFYIWLVLTIVLAIFPLLPPSVGYSNLWLLLLGMCITVLRPLVVKSHMPRYVKVTVIVCICNAFLVRYQHAQQGGVFFLSQTLSWCFLIFVCLAIFYHKTHVLKQRIEYIFFLLTALYTIFCTSYESLFIVMLSSELMLTLSVQQMQLPLIKDERLLSAQKPQVVCTPQQLQEALKLSFAILLYTLFSFFGTGNIASVSSFDTNIVLCLLSTFAPFIIMCLVILKLIIPVVLNISIIFGMSIFARANEQALFICLMLICDVMGLNFLFLVRNEGSWLEIGTSISHFVIMEVTTVVLVIFTYFAKLLLRLNEKSECL
;
A
#
# COMPACT_ATOMS: atom_id res chain seq x y z
N MET A 1 5.37 -32.59 -4.09
CA MET A 1 4.57 -32.31 -5.30
C MET A 1 3.39 -31.38 -5.02
N TRP A 2 2.51 -31.70 -4.07
CA TRP A 2 1.36 -30.82 -3.76
C TRP A 2 1.78 -29.41 -3.29
N ILE A 3 2.88 -29.28 -2.52
CA ILE A 3 3.46 -27.98 -2.12
C ILE A 3 3.90 -27.14 -3.33
N ILE A 4 4.51 -27.76 -4.34
CA ILE A 4 4.94 -27.05 -5.57
C ILE A 4 3.71 -26.53 -6.32
N ASN A 5 2.67 -27.37 -6.46
CA ASN A 5 1.41 -26.94 -7.07
C ASN A 5 0.77 -25.79 -6.28
N ALA A 6 0.81 -25.83 -4.94
CA ALA A 6 0.30 -24.75 -4.11
C ALA A 6 1.05 -23.44 -4.35
N ILE A 7 2.38 -23.46 -4.30
CA ILE A 7 3.20 -22.27 -4.58
C ILE A 7 2.88 -21.70 -5.97
N ILE A 8 2.84 -22.54 -7.00
CA ILE A 8 2.55 -22.10 -8.37
C ILE A 8 1.16 -21.45 -8.46
N VAL A 9 0.12 -22.10 -7.93
CA VAL A 9 -1.25 -21.57 -8.01
C VAL A 9 -1.38 -20.23 -7.27
N HIS A 10 -0.84 -20.12 -6.06
CA HIS A 10 -0.92 -18.87 -5.29
C HIS A 10 -0.09 -17.74 -5.93
N LEU A 11 1.05 -18.05 -6.56
CA LEU A 11 1.79 -17.04 -7.34
C LEU A 11 0.97 -16.53 -8.52
N LEU A 12 0.22 -17.41 -9.20
CA LEU A 12 -0.69 -17.01 -10.27
C LEU A 12 -1.87 -16.19 -9.73
N LEU A 13 -2.48 -16.60 -8.62
CA LEU A 13 -3.56 -15.84 -7.98
C LEU A 13 -3.10 -14.46 -7.51
N LEU A 14 -1.89 -14.35 -6.94
CA LEU A 14 -1.25 -13.09 -6.56
C LEU A 14 -1.02 -12.18 -7.78
N GLY A 15 -0.59 -12.73 -8.91
CA GLY A 15 -0.44 -11.97 -10.14
C GLY A 15 -1.78 -11.48 -10.72
N SER A 16 -2.90 -12.14 -10.42
CA SER A 16 -4.20 -11.84 -11.01
C SER A 16 -4.75 -10.46 -10.63
N ILE A 17 -4.52 -10.01 -9.38
CA ILE A 17 -5.02 -8.70 -8.91
C ILE A 17 -4.41 -7.53 -9.69
N PHE A 18 -3.15 -7.65 -10.10
CA PHE A 18 -2.50 -6.63 -10.93
C PHE A 18 -3.15 -6.51 -12.31
N VAL A 19 -3.60 -7.63 -12.89
CA VAL A 19 -4.26 -7.62 -14.21
C VAL A 19 -5.71 -7.16 -14.13
N ILE A 20 -6.38 -7.44 -13.01
CA ILE A 20 -7.77 -7.09 -12.73
C ILE A 20 -7.92 -5.60 -12.38
N TYR A 21 -7.06 -5.08 -11.50
CA TYR A 21 -7.27 -3.80 -10.83
C TYR A 21 -6.24 -2.72 -11.19
N PHE A 22 -5.02 -3.09 -11.61
CA PHE A 22 -3.90 -2.15 -11.75
C PHE A 22 -3.40 -2.08 -13.19
N ARG A 23 -3.98 -1.18 -13.98
CA ARG A 23 -3.64 -0.98 -15.39
C ARG A 23 -3.09 0.41 -15.59
N SER A 24 -2.10 0.52 -16.47
CA SER A 24 -1.52 1.81 -16.80
C SER A 24 -2.59 2.75 -17.37
N PRO A 25 -2.70 3.99 -16.85
CA PRO A 25 -3.60 5.00 -17.37
C PRO A 25 -3.04 5.64 -18.65
N ILE A 26 -1.77 5.41 -18.96
CA ILE A 26 -1.08 5.98 -20.12
C ILE A 26 -1.53 5.23 -21.38
N ILE A 27 -2.19 5.97 -22.26
CA ILE A 27 -2.60 5.51 -23.59
C ILE A 27 -1.53 5.95 -24.58
N THR A 28 -0.86 4.98 -25.20
CA THR A 28 0.21 5.22 -26.18
C THR A 28 -0.34 5.49 -27.57
N GLY A 29 0.40 6.24 -28.39
CA GLY A 29 0.04 6.49 -29.80
C GLY A 29 -0.96 7.63 -30.00
N LEU A 30 -1.27 8.39 -28.95
CA LEU A 30 -2.02 9.63 -29.05
C LEU A 30 -1.21 10.71 -29.75
N GLN A 31 -1.91 11.69 -30.31
CA GLN A 31 -1.33 12.92 -30.85
C GLN A 31 -1.85 14.12 -30.04
N PRO A 32 -1.03 15.17 -29.83
CA PRO A 32 -1.52 16.41 -29.25
C PRO A 32 -2.57 17.07 -30.13
N GLN A 33 -3.54 17.74 -29.50
CA GLN A 33 -4.34 18.73 -30.21
C GLN A 33 -3.50 19.93 -30.63
N GLU A 34 -4.03 20.72 -31.55
CA GLU A 34 -3.41 21.99 -31.94
C GLU A 34 -3.48 23.01 -30.80
N SER A 35 -2.50 23.93 -30.78
CA SER A 35 -2.55 25.08 -29.89
C SER A 35 -3.74 25.98 -30.24
N ILE A 36 -4.29 26.67 -29.25
CA ILE A 36 -5.34 27.65 -29.45
C ILE A 36 -4.79 28.77 -30.36
N TYR A 37 -5.50 29.08 -31.46
CA TYR A 37 -5.05 30.08 -32.44
C TYR A 37 -5.21 31.52 -31.94
N LEU A 38 -6.09 31.73 -30.96
CA LEU A 38 -6.30 33.02 -30.31
C LEU A 38 -5.10 33.39 -29.45
N GLU A 39 -4.92 34.69 -29.23
CA GLU A 39 -3.86 35.18 -28.35
C GLU A 39 -4.06 34.63 -26.92
N ALA A 40 -3.06 33.90 -26.42
CA ALA A 40 -3.06 33.36 -25.06
C ALA A 40 -3.16 34.49 -24.04
N PRO A 41 -3.81 34.30 -22.88
CA PRO A 41 -3.90 35.35 -21.87
C PRO A 41 -2.57 35.62 -21.15
N ALA A 42 -1.65 34.66 -21.11
CA ALA A 42 -0.31 34.83 -20.58
C ALA A 42 0.75 34.41 -21.61
N LYS A 43 1.85 35.16 -21.67
CA LYS A 43 3.06 34.79 -22.41
C LYS A 43 3.95 33.85 -21.60
N ARG A 44 3.92 34.00 -20.26
CA ARG A 44 4.76 33.25 -19.32
C ARG A 44 3.91 32.75 -18.15
N LEU A 45 4.22 31.55 -17.68
CA LEU A 45 3.63 30.99 -16.49
C LEU A 45 4.73 30.65 -15.47
N VAL A 46 4.56 31.08 -14.23
CA VAL A 46 5.40 30.67 -13.10
C VAL A 46 4.62 29.65 -12.28
N LEU A 47 5.08 28.40 -12.31
CA LEU A 47 4.57 27.30 -11.49
C LEU A 47 5.46 27.15 -10.26
N ILE A 48 4.93 27.46 -9.09
CA ILE A 48 5.60 27.36 -7.79
C ILE A 48 4.96 26.19 -7.04
N VAL A 49 5.71 25.12 -6.82
CA VAL A 49 5.25 23.96 -6.05
C VAL A 49 6.05 23.88 -4.77
N THR A 50 5.40 24.15 -3.65
CA THR A 50 5.95 24.00 -2.29
C THR A 50 5.67 22.59 -1.81
N ASP A 51 6.66 21.70 -1.94
CA ASP A 51 6.54 20.26 -1.63
C ASP A 51 6.11 20.07 -0.16
N GLY A 52 5.16 19.17 0.08
CA GLY A 52 4.65 18.82 1.41
C GLY A 52 3.85 19.92 2.14
N LEU A 53 3.55 21.06 1.50
CA LEU A 53 2.77 22.13 2.13
C LEU A 53 1.28 21.78 2.19
N ARG A 54 0.81 21.37 3.38
CA ARG A 54 -0.62 21.09 3.62
C ARG A 54 -1.48 22.36 3.71
N ALA A 55 -2.73 22.27 3.26
CA ALA A 55 -3.69 23.38 3.27
C ALA A 55 -3.88 23.97 4.68
N GLU A 56 -3.95 23.12 5.71
CA GLU A 56 -4.11 23.57 7.10
C GLU A 56 -3.02 24.57 7.53
N SER A 57 -1.76 24.35 7.17
CA SER A 57 -0.66 25.23 7.57
C SER A 57 -0.69 26.56 6.82
N PHE A 58 -1.21 26.56 5.59
CA PHE A 58 -1.38 27.77 4.78
C PHE A 58 -2.52 28.66 5.32
N PHE A 59 -3.65 28.06 5.71
CA PHE A 59 -4.84 28.80 6.16
C PHE A 59 -4.90 29.06 7.68
N ARG A 60 -3.97 28.48 8.46
CA ARG A 60 -3.97 28.53 9.93
C ARG A 60 -4.17 29.94 10.48
N ASP A 61 -5.10 30.05 11.44
CA ASP A 61 -5.39 31.29 12.18
C ASP A 61 -5.56 32.53 11.30
N GLY A 62 -6.21 32.36 10.15
CA GLY A 62 -6.43 33.44 9.21
C GLY A 62 -5.17 33.80 8.40
N CYS A 63 -4.44 32.79 7.92
CA CYS A 63 -3.22 32.94 7.12
C CYS A 63 -2.08 33.67 7.89
N LYS A 64 -2.00 33.52 9.21
CA LYS A 64 -1.02 34.25 10.05
C LYS A 64 0.44 33.93 9.69
N ASP A 65 0.66 32.71 9.21
CA ASP A 65 1.99 32.15 8.93
C ASP A 65 2.46 32.43 7.49
N ILE A 66 1.64 33.12 6.68
CA ILE A 66 1.98 33.53 5.31
C ILE A 66 1.64 35.01 5.03
N PRO A 67 2.13 35.96 5.86
CA PRO A 67 1.71 37.35 5.78
C PRO A 67 2.09 38.05 4.47
N HIS A 68 3.19 37.68 3.79
CA HIS A 68 3.58 38.32 2.53
C HIS A 68 2.73 37.80 1.37
N LEU A 69 2.48 36.49 1.32
CA LEU A 69 1.52 35.93 0.36
C LEU A 69 0.11 36.50 0.57
N SER A 70 -0.32 36.65 1.81
CA SER A 70 -1.60 37.30 2.14
C SER A 70 -1.69 38.72 1.57
N LYS A 71 -0.61 39.51 1.64
CA LYS A 71 -0.57 40.85 1.00
C LYS A 71 -0.71 40.75 -0.53
N ILE A 72 -0.08 39.77 -1.17
CA ILE A 72 -0.21 39.56 -2.62
C ILE A 72 -1.64 39.13 -2.99
N MET A 73 -2.26 38.24 -2.21
CA MET A 73 -3.67 37.84 -2.41
C MET A 73 -4.60 39.06 -2.41
N LEU A 74 -4.38 39.98 -1.47
CA LEU A 74 -5.16 41.21 -1.37
C LEU A 74 -4.85 42.20 -2.50
N LYS A 75 -3.58 42.38 -2.85
CA LYS A 75 -3.13 43.28 -3.93
C LYS A 75 -3.63 42.84 -5.29
N THR A 76 -3.63 41.54 -5.57
CA THR A 76 -3.93 40.98 -6.90
C THR A 76 -5.39 40.57 -7.06
N ASN A 77 -6.11 40.39 -5.96
CA ASN A 77 -7.43 39.78 -5.92
C ASN A 77 -7.48 38.40 -6.62
N GLY A 78 -6.41 37.61 -6.49
CA GLY A 78 -6.33 36.26 -7.08
C GLY A 78 -7.19 35.22 -6.36
N LEU A 79 -7.32 34.05 -6.99
CA LEU A 79 -8.12 32.93 -6.51
C LEU A 79 -7.31 32.07 -5.53
N VAL A 80 -7.85 31.84 -4.34
CA VAL A 80 -7.19 31.05 -3.28
C VAL A 80 -8.11 29.91 -2.85
N GLY A 81 -7.58 28.70 -2.74
CA GLY A 81 -8.40 27.54 -2.48
C GLY A 81 -7.64 26.29 -2.05
N VAL A 82 -8.35 25.17 -2.07
CA VAL A 82 -7.84 23.83 -1.77
C VAL A 82 -7.82 22.99 -3.04
N SER A 83 -6.66 22.42 -3.35
CA SER A 83 -6.47 21.42 -4.39
C SER A 83 -6.47 20.04 -3.75
N HIS A 84 -7.30 19.16 -4.29
CA HIS A 84 -7.46 17.78 -3.81
C HIS A 84 -6.53 16.87 -4.60
N THR A 85 -5.41 16.48 -3.97
CA THR A 85 -4.54 15.45 -4.53
C THR A 85 -5.15 14.07 -4.31
N ARG A 86 -4.73 13.13 -5.16
CA ARG A 86 -5.04 11.72 -4.99
C ARG A 86 -3.81 11.04 -4.49
N VAL A 87 -4.05 9.92 -3.86
CA VAL A 87 -2.96 9.06 -3.48
C VAL A 87 -2.25 8.39 -4.67
N PRO A 88 -0.97 8.05 -4.51
CA PRO A 88 -0.19 8.21 -3.28
C PRO A 88 0.13 9.69 -3.13
N THR A 89 -0.02 10.21 -1.92
CA THR A 89 0.40 11.57 -1.54
C THR A 89 1.92 11.56 -1.42
N GLU A 90 2.58 11.26 -2.53
CA GLU A 90 4.03 11.15 -2.70
C GLU A 90 4.45 12.13 -3.78
N SER A 91 5.68 12.63 -3.72
CA SER A 91 6.05 13.77 -4.54
C SER A 91 5.95 13.48 -6.04
N ARG A 92 6.38 12.30 -6.50
CA ARG A 92 6.29 11.94 -7.93
C ARG A 92 4.84 11.94 -8.46
N PRO A 93 3.88 11.19 -7.89
CA PRO A 93 2.53 11.16 -8.44
C PRO A 93 1.78 12.49 -8.33
N GLY A 94 2.03 13.27 -7.26
CA GLY A 94 1.49 14.63 -7.13
C GLY A 94 1.98 15.55 -8.25
N HIS A 95 3.29 15.55 -8.53
CA HIS A 95 3.87 16.33 -9.62
C HIS A 95 3.37 15.90 -11.01
N ILE A 96 3.21 14.59 -11.25
CA ILE A 96 2.64 14.08 -12.51
C ILE A 96 1.19 14.57 -12.67
N ALA A 97 0.39 14.56 -11.61
CA ALA A 97 -0.98 15.08 -11.67
C ALA A 97 -1.02 16.58 -11.97
N LEU A 98 -0.14 17.38 -11.32
CA LEU A 98 -0.05 18.82 -11.53
C LEU A 98 0.36 19.21 -12.96
N ILE A 99 1.31 18.49 -13.54
CA ILE A 99 2.01 18.92 -14.77
C ILE A 99 1.52 18.15 -16.00
N ALA A 100 1.07 16.91 -15.86
CA ALA A 100 0.54 16.08 -16.94
C ALA A 100 -0.98 15.86 -16.87
N GLY A 101 -1.62 16.20 -15.75
CA GLY A 101 -3.06 16.05 -15.60
C GLY A 101 -3.50 14.58 -15.53
N LEU A 102 -2.60 13.66 -15.18
CA LEU A 102 -2.87 12.22 -15.07
C LEU A 102 -2.52 11.71 -13.68
N TYR A 103 -3.31 10.79 -13.13
CA TYR A 103 -2.98 10.10 -11.89
C TYR A 103 -2.23 8.81 -12.20
N GLU A 104 -1.05 8.62 -11.62
CA GLU A 104 -0.24 7.42 -11.85
C GLU A 104 -0.90 6.17 -11.22
N ASP A 105 -0.86 5.03 -11.93
CA ASP A 105 -1.35 3.77 -11.35
C ASP A 105 -0.40 3.26 -10.25
N PRO A 106 -0.93 2.78 -9.11
CA PRO A 106 -0.12 2.29 -8.01
C PRO A 106 0.97 1.26 -8.38
N SER A 107 0.72 0.41 -9.38
CA SER A 107 1.70 -0.59 -9.83
C SER A 107 2.94 0.03 -10.49
N ALA A 108 2.90 1.28 -10.95
CA ALA A 108 4.07 1.95 -11.52
C ALA A 108 5.18 2.18 -10.48
N VAL A 109 4.83 2.31 -9.20
CA VAL A 109 5.81 2.40 -8.09
C VAL A 109 6.58 1.09 -7.91
N THR A 110 5.94 -0.06 -8.14
CA THR A 110 6.59 -1.39 -8.06
C THR A 110 7.62 -1.63 -9.16
N ARG A 111 7.53 -0.89 -10.27
CA ARG A 111 8.43 -1.00 -11.43
C ARG A 111 9.62 -0.03 -11.36
N GLY A 112 9.61 0.91 -10.42
CA GLY A 112 10.72 1.81 -10.15
C GLY A 112 10.29 2.90 -9.17
N TRP A 113 10.95 3.00 -8.02
CA TRP A 113 10.62 4.01 -6.99
C TRP A 113 11.08 5.42 -7.42
N LYS A 114 12.28 5.53 -8.00
CA LYS A 114 12.94 6.81 -8.34
C LYS A 114 12.80 7.27 -9.80
N ARG A 115 12.32 6.41 -10.71
CA ARG A 115 12.23 6.73 -12.15
C ARG A 115 10.94 6.19 -12.71
N ASN A 116 10.22 7.01 -13.48
CA ASN A 116 9.04 6.55 -14.19
C ASN A 116 9.46 5.59 -15.33
N PRO A 117 8.95 4.34 -15.35
CA PRO A 117 9.27 3.39 -16.42
C PRO A 117 8.60 3.69 -17.76
N VAL A 118 7.64 4.63 -17.82
CA VAL A 118 6.84 4.92 -19.02
C VAL A 118 6.88 6.41 -19.35
N ASP A 119 7.06 6.74 -20.63
CA ASP A 119 7.03 8.12 -21.12
C ASP A 119 5.59 8.62 -21.20
N PHE A 120 5.39 9.90 -20.87
CA PHE A 120 4.08 10.55 -20.91
C PHE A 120 4.23 12.03 -21.30
N ASP A 121 3.14 12.60 -21.78
CA ASP A 121 3.08 14.00 -22.20
C ASP A 121 2.73 14.92 -21.03
N SER A 122 3.27 16.14 -21.04
CA SER A 122 3.06 17.12 -19.98
C SER A 122 3.02 18.55 -20.52
N VAL A 123 2.61 19.53 -19.71
CA VAL A 123 2.62 20.94 -20.14
C VAL A 123 4.01 21.43 -20.53
N PHE A 124 5.08 20.81 -20.01
CA PHE A 124 6.45 21.14 -20.41
C PHE A 124 6.72 20.73 -21.87
N ASN A 125 6.23 19.57 -22.30
CA ASN A 125 6.32 19.13 -23.69
C ASN A 125 5.52 20.02 -24.65
N ARG A 126 4.47 20.69 -24.15
CA ARG A 126 3.57 21.56 -24.94
C ARG A 126 4.00 23.03 -24.95
N SER A 127 4.80 23.45 -23.98
CA SER A 127 5.41 24.78 -23.92
C SER A 127 6.44 24.99 -25.04
N SER A 128 6.70 26.26 -25.40
CA SER A 128 7.83 26.59 -26.28
C SER A 128 9.16 26.33 -25.58
N ARG A 129 9.21 26.66 -24.28
CA ARG A 129 10.37 26.53 -23.40
C ARG A 129 9.93 26.38 -21.95
N THR A 130 10.56 25.47 -21.22
CA THR A 130 10.44 25.32 -19.78
C THR A 130 11.81 25.45 -19.12
N TYR A 131 11.89 26.26 -18.07
CA TYR A 131 13.04 26.33 -17.16
C TYR A 131 12.61 25.77 -15.81
N ALA A 132 13.30 24.74 -15.31
CA ALA A 132 12.94 24.00 -14.11
C ALA A 132 14.09 23.99 -13.11
N TRP A 133 13.76 24.28 -11.84
CA TRP A 133 14.69 24.28 -10.72
C TRP A 133 14.14 23.53 -9.51
N GLY A 134 15.02 22.84 -8.77
CA GLY A 134 14.64 22.06 -7.59
C GLY A 134 15.39 20.73 -7.48
N ALA A 135 14.73 19.73 -6.92
CA ALA A 135 15.32 18.43 -6.62
C ALA A 135 15.44 17.55 -7.87
N ALA A 136 16.59 16.90 -8.05
CA ALA A 136 16.88 16.12 -9.25
C ALA A 136 15.89 14.97 -9.49
N ASP A 137 15.46 14.29 -8.43
CA ASP A 137 14.51 13.18 -8.51
C ASP A 137 13.11 13.59 -8.97
N VAL A 138 12.66 14.82 -8.69
CA VAL A 138 11.40 15.38 -9.19
C VAL A 138 11.55 15.87 -10.63
N LEU A 139 12.56 16.70 -10.91
CA LEU A 139 12.67 17.34 -12.22
C LEU A 139 12.96 16.34 -13.34
N HIS A 140 13.75 15.31 -13.08
CA HIS A 140 14.10 14.31 -14.08
C HIS A 140 12.93 13.36 -14.44
N ILE A 141 11.81 13.36 -13.70
CA ILE A 141 10.59 12.65 -14.09
C ILE A 141 10.11 13.11 -15.48
N PHE A 142 10.21 14.41 -15.76
CA PHE A 142 9.71 15.04 -16.99
C PHE A 142 10.76 15.15 -18.10
N SER A 143 11.96 14.62 -17.88
CA SER A 143 13.07 14.74 -18.85
C SER A 143 12.95 13.80 -20.04
N ARG A 144 12.18 12.72 -19.92
CA ARG A 144 11.99 11.74 -21.00
C ARG A 144 10.87 12.16 -21.95
N GLY A 145 11.04 11.90 -23.25
CA GLY A 145 10.06 12.22 -24.28
C GLY A 145 10.03 13.69 -24.74
N ILE A 146 10.96 14.52 -24.28
CA ILE A 146 11.18 15.87 -24.83
C ILE A 146 12.29 15.73 -25.88
N GLU A 147 11.91 15.70 -27.15
CA GLU A 147 12.80 15.41 -28.31
C GLU A 147 13.95 16.42 -28.50
N SER A 148 13.96 17.54 -27.77
CA SER A 148 15.04 18.51 -27.83
C SER A 148 15.39 19.00 -26.42
N GLU A 149 16.65 18.81 -26.01
CA GLU A 149 17.27 19.49 -24.85
C GLU A 149 17.10 21.02 -24.91
N GLN A 150 16.69 21.57 -26.06
CA GLN A 150 16.32 22.97 -26.23
C GLN A 150 14.90 23.34 -25.79
N ARG A 151 14.05 22.42 -25.31
CA ARG A 151 12.72 22.79 -24.75
C ARG A 151 12.66 22.78 -23.24
N LEU A 152 13.29 21.81 -22.56
CA LEU A 152 13.33 21.74 -21.09
C LEU A 152 14.76 21.93 -20.60
N LEU A 153 15.00 22.98 -19.80
CA LEU A 153 16.26 23.19 -19.10
C LEU A 153 16.07 22.90 -17.62
N ILE A 154 16.89 21.97 -17.11
CA ILE A 154 16.90 21.52 -15.72
C ILE A 154 18.17 22.05 -15.07
N ASP A 155 18.02 22.77 -13.96
CA ASP A 155 19.12 23.09 -13.04
C ASP A 155 18.70 22.57 -11.67
N ALA A 156 19.27 21.42 -11.29
CA ALA A 156 18.85 20.65 -10.13
C ALA A 156 19.98 20.48 -9.11
N TYR A 157 19.61 20.28 -7.85
CA TYR A 157 20.51 19.81 -6.81
C TYR A 157 20.19 18.35 -6.44
N ASP A 158 21.22 17.62 -6.03
CA ASP A 158 21.06 16.33 -5.36
C ASP A 158 20.74 16.59 -3.88
N HIS A 159 19.80 15.83 -3.33
CA HIS A 159 19.43 15.90 -1.92
C HIS A 159 19.35 14.49 -1.33
N GLU A 160 20.10 14.26 -0.26
CA GLU A 160 19.88 13.13 0.64
C GLU A 160 19.23 13.69 1.90
N LEU A 161 18.05 13.19 2.27
CA LEU A 161 17.32 13.60 3.48
C LEU A 161 18.19 13.38 4.74
N ASP A 162 18.71 14.46 5.33
CA ASP A 162 19.36 14.43 6.64
C ASP A 162 18.34 14.60 7.78
N PHE A 163 17.97 13.49 8.43
CA PHE A 163 17.09 13.49 9.59
C PHE A 163 17.79 13.90 10.90
N SER A 164 19.08 14.27 10.88
CA SER A 164 19.80 14.70 12.07
C SER A 164 19.28 16.03 12.65
N GLY A 165 18.54 16.79 11.85
CA GLY A 165 17.95 18.08 12.23
C GLY A 165 18.97 19.22 12.38
N ARG A 166 20.18 19.02 11.84
CA ARG A 166 21.28 19.99 11.83
C ARG A 166 21.23 20.92 10.62
N ASP A 167 20.76 20.41 9.49
CA ASP A 167 20.69 21.17 8.25
C ASP A 167 19.49 22.11 8.21
N LYS A 168 19.70 23.26 7.57
CA LYS A 168 18.68 24.29 7.44
C LYS A 168 17.91 24.07 6.14
N THR A 169 16.78 23.40 6.23
CA THR A 169 16.01 22.92 5.06
C THR A 169 15.56 24.05 4.12
N TYR A 170 15.40 25.30 4.62
CA TYR A 170 15.08 26.47 3.79
C TYR A 170 16.17 26.82 2.76
N GLU A 171 17.42 26.37 2.97
CA GLU A 171 18.52 26.66 2.04
C GLU A 171 18.31 25.98 0.67
N LEU A 172 17.49 24.92 0.61
CA LEU A 172 17.04 24.28 -0.63
C LEU A 172 16.19 25.24 -1.47
N ASP A 173 15.27 25.96 -0.84
CA ASP A 173 14.39 26.91 -1.51
C ASP A 173 15.16 28.18 -1.90
N GLU A 174 16.05 28.67 -1.02
CA GLU A 174 16.96 29.79 -1.33
C GLU A 174 17.88 29.47 -2.53
N TRP A 175 18.32 28.22 -2.67
CA TRP A 175 19.09 27.78 -3.82
C TRP A 175 18.28 27.97 -5.12
N VAL A 176 17.01 27.57 -5.14
CA VAL A 176 16.12 27.70 -6.30
C VAL A 176 15.98 29.17 -6.69
N PHE A 177 15.59 30.03 -5.75
CA PHE A 177 15.42 31.46 -6.04
C PHE A 177 16.71 32.12 -6.53
N ARG A 178 17.87 31.76 -5.97
CA ARG A 178 19.17 32.25 -6.43
C ARG A 178 19.46 31.84 -7.88
N ARG A 179 19.17 30.59 -8.26
CA ARG A 179 19.37 30.10 -9.64
C ARG A 179 18.44 30.77 -10.64
N VAL A 180 17.16 30.93 -10.28
CA VAL A 180 16.19 31.64 -11.12
C VAL A 180 16.65 33.09 -11.36
N ARG A 181 17.06 33.81 -10.31
CA ARG A 181 17.60 35.18 -10.42
C ARG A 181 18.83 35.26 -11.33
N GLN A 182 19.73 34.27 -11.26
CA GLN A 182 20.88 34.19 -12.16
C GLN A 182 20.46 34.06 -13.63
N LEU A 183 19.46 33.21 -13.94
CA LEU A 183 18.93 33.09 -15.28
C LEU A 183 18.30 34.41 -15.74
N LEU A 184 17.41 34.98 -14.92
CA LEU A 184 16.70 36.23 -15.25
C LEU A 184 17.67 37.39 -15.50
N THR A 185 18.79 37.44 -14.78
CA THR A 185 19.83 38.47 -15.00
C THR A 185 20.57 38.26 -16.33
N ARG A 186 20.86 37.00 -16.68
CA ARG A 186 21.66 36.66 -17.87
C ARG A 186 20.87 36.68 -19.18
N LYS A 187 19.59 36.27 -19.15
CA LYS A 187 18.76 36.05 -20.34
C LYS A 187 17.56 37.00 -20.44
N ARG A 188 17.61 38.13 -19.73
CA ARG A 188 16.48 39.08 -19.68
C ARG A 188 15.94 39.43 -21.07
N ALA A 189 16.82 39.85 -21.99
CA ALA A 189 16.44 40.28 -23.33
C ALA A 189 15.72 39.15 -24.09
N ASP A 190 16.32 37.95 -24.13
CA ASP A 190 15.77 36.78 -24.81
C ASP A 190 14.40 36.35 -24.26
N LEU A 191 14.20 36.46 -22.94
CA LEU A 191 12.97 36.02 -22.27
C LEU A 191 11.78 36.96 -22.50
N VAL A 192 12.02 38.22 -22.87
CA VAL A 192 10.96 39.20 -23.11
C VAL A 192 10.26 38.95 -24.46
N GLU A 193 11.00 38.46 -25.46
CA GLU A 193 10.48 38.20 -26.81
C GLU A 193 9.81 36.82 -26.96
N GLN A 194 10.00 35.94 -25.97
CA GLN A 194 9.48 34.58 -26.02
C GLN A 194 8.08 34.47 -25.39
N ASP A 195 7.26 33.65 -26.02
CA ASP A 195 5.88 33.36 -25.60
C ASP A 195 5.73 31.87 -25.31
N LYS A 196 4.74 31.50 -24.50
CA LYS A 196 4.45 30.11 -24.06
C LYS A 196 5.57 29.50 -23.21
N ILE A 197 6.21 30.32 -22.37
CA ILE A 197 7.31 29.90 -21.48
C ILE A 197 6.75 29.46 -20.12
N ILE A 198 7.31 28.40 -19.55
CA ILE A 198 7.05 27.98 -18.17
C ILE A 198 8.34 28.12 -17.32
N PHE A 199 8.20 28.74 -16.15
CA PHE A 199 9.18 28.72 -15.08
C PHE A 199 8.67 27.81 -13.97
N PHE A 200 9.29 26.65 -13.79
CA PHE A 200 8.92 25.68 -12.76
C PHE A 200 9.90 25.75 -11.59
N LEU A 201 9.39 26.18 -10.44
CA LEU A 201 10.12 26.29 -9.18
C LEU A 201 9.60 25.22 -8.22
N HIS A 202 10.38 24.17 -8.04
CA HIS A 202 10.11 23.11 -7.07
C HIS A 202 10.86 23.40 -5.77
N LEU A 203 10.11 23.64 -4.69
CA LEU A 203 10.59 24.07 -3.38
C LEU A 203 10.45 22.91 -2.37
N LEU A 204 11.53 22.17 -2.14
CA LEU A 204 11.57 20.95 -1.31
C LEU A 204 11.67 21.24 0.20
N GLY A 205 12.00 22.48 0.58
CA GLY A 205 12.37 22.80 1.96
C GLY A 205 11.30 22.41 2.97
N LEU A 206 10.01 22.66 2.64
CA LEU A 206 8.88 22.43 3.55
C LEU A 206 8.58 20.95 3.80
N ASP A 207 8.63 20.10 2.78
CA ASP A 207 8.52 18.64 2.94
C ASP A 207 9.62 18.11 3.88
N THR A 208 10.88 18.50 3.61
CA THR A 208 12.02 18.11 4.44
C THR A 208 11.84 18.59 5.89
N ALA A 209 11.38 19.83 6.10
CA ALA A 209 11.06 20.34 7.44
C ALA A 209 9.89 19.56 8.10
N GLY A 210 8.89 19.15 7.32
CA GLY A 210 7.76 18.35 7.78
C GLY A 210 8.20 16.99 8.32
N HIS A 211 9.07 16.28 7.60
CA HIS A 211 9.65 15.01 8.04
C HIS A 211 10.52 15.15 9.29
N VAL A 212 11.41 16.15 9.32
CA VAL A 212 12.44 16.28 10.37
C VAL A 212 11.89 16.95 11.62
N HIS A 213 11.06 17.98 11.47
CA HIS A 213 10.61 18.83 12.57
C HIS A 213 9.11 18.73 12.85
N LYS A 214 8.32 18.11 11.97
CA LYS A 214 6.86 17.98 12.05
C LYS A 214 6.13 19.32 11.79
N PRO A 215 4.98 19.28 11.10
CA PRO A 215 4.19 20.49 10.83
C PRO A 215 3.81 21.25 12.10
N GLY A 216 3.85 22.58 12.02
CA GLY A 216 3.45 23.49 13.10
C GLY A 216 4.46 23.69 14.23
N THR A 217 5.62 23.03 14.20
CA THR A 217 6.70 23.32 15.15
C THR A 217 7.42 24.63 14.81
N PRO A 218 8.10 25.28 15.77
CA PRO A 218 8.80 26.55 15.51
C PRO A 218 9.81 26.48 14.34
N LYS A 219 10.54 25.37 14.20
CA LYS A 219 11.49 25.18 13.09
C LYS A 219 10.78 25.02 11.74
N PHE A 220 9.67 24.30 11.70
CA PHE A 220 8.83 24.21 10.49
C PHE A 220 8.28 25.58 10.10
N LEU A 221 7.80 26.35 11.08
CA LEU A 221 7.25 27.70 10.85
C LEU A 221 8.34 28.68 10.40
N GLU A 222 9.57 28.61 10.93
CA GLU A 222 10.69 29.41 10.42
C GLU A 222 10.91 29.17 8.92
N ASN A 223 10.89 27.91 8.49
CA ASN A 223 11.04 27.54 7.10
C ASN A 223 9.87 28.07 6.24
N LEU A 224 8.63 27.91 6.70
CA LEU A 224 7.44 28.47 6.04
C LEU A 224 7.54 29.99 5.87
N HIS A 225 7.92 30.71 6.92
CA HIS A 225 8.07 32.17 6.91
C HIS A 225 9.17 32.65 5.95
N ARG A 226 10.25 31.87 5.77
CA ARG A 226 11.29 32.18 4.78
C ARG A 226 10.83 31.89 3.36
N THR A 227 10.17 30.76 3.16
CA THR A 227 9.67 30.33 1.85
C THR A 227 8.62 31.31 1.32
N GLU A 228 7.61 31.65 2.13
CA GLU A 228 6.53 32.56 1.74
C GLU A 228 7.03 33.98 1.44
N ARG A 229 8.03 34.46 2.20
CA ARG A 229 8.71 35.73 1.93
C ARG A 229 9.49 35.69 0.62
N SER A 230 10.26 34.64 0.39
CA SER A 230 11.08 34.49 -0.83
C SER A 230 10.22 34.45 -2.09
N ILE A 231 9.06 33.79 -2.02
CA ILE A 231 8.06 33.81 -3.10
C ILE A 231 7.57 35.24 -3.36
N ALA A 232 7.25 36.00 -2.31
CA ALA A 232 6.75 37.36 -2.46
C ALA A 232 7.82 38.32 -3.03
N GLU A 233 9.06 38.23 -2.57
CA GLU A 233 10.19 38.99 -3.12
C GLU A 233 10.43 38.64 -4.59
N PHE A 234 10.42 37.34 -4.92
CA PHE A 234 10.56 36.87 -6.29
C PHE A 234 9.46 37.42 -7.20
N TYR A 235 8.20 37.42 -6.75
CA TYR A 235 7.08 37.99 -7.51
C TYR A 235 7.31 39.47 -7.85
N GLU A 236 7.68 40.30 -6.86
CA GLU A 236 7.93 41.73 -7.09
C GLU A 236 9.18 41.99 -7.96
N GLU A 237 10.18 41.11 -7.93
CA GLU A 237 11.31 41.14 -8.86
C GLU A 237 10.90 40.73 -10.28
N PHE A 238 10.11 39.67 -10.42
CA PHE A 238 9.66 39.13 -11.71
C PHE A 238 8.79 40.13 -12.46
N GLU A 239 7.82 40.76 -11.78
CA GLU A 239 6.97 41.80 -12.39
C GLU A 239 7.75 43.07 -12.76
N ARG A 240 8.85 43.37 -12.07
CA ARG A 240 9.75 44.48 -12.44
C ARG A 240 10.54 44.18 -13.70
N ILE A 241 10.88 42.91 -13.91
CA ILE A 241 11.60 42.44 -15.10
C ILE A 241 10.66 42.38 -16.30
N PHE A 242 9.44 41.90 -16.09
CA PHE A 242 8.37 41.74 -17.09
C PHE A 242 7.14 42.60 -16.76
N PRO A 243 7.19 43.93 -16.96
CA PRO A 243 6.10 44.84 -16.62
C PRO A 243 4.95 44.86 -17.65
N ASP A 244 4.84 43.83 -18.50
CA ASP A 244 3.87 43.75 -19.59
C ASP A 244 2.47 43.26 -19.11
N GLY A 245 2.35 42.81 -17.86
CA GLY A 245 1.12 42.23 -17.32
C GLY A 245 0.70 40.92 -17.99
N ARG A 246 1.62 40.21 -18.64
CA ARG A 246 1.38 38.96 -19.40
C ARG A 246 1.94 37.72 -18.69
N SER A 247 2.14 37.80 -17.38
CA SER A 247 2.63 36.71 -16.53
C SER A 247 1.48 36.13 -15.71
N ALA A 248 1.34 34.81 -15.71
CA ALA A 248 0.43 34.07 -14.83
C ALA A 248 1.21 33.30 -13.77
N TYR A 249 0.64 33.14 -12.58
CA TYR A 249 1.27 32.49 -11.45
C TYR A 249 0.36 31.42 -10.86
N VAL A 250 0.94 30.25 -10.59
CA VAL A 250 0.29 29.12 -9.96
C VAL A 250 1.15 28.69 -8.78
N LEU A 251 0.70 28.97 -7.56
CA LEU A 251 1.30 28.42 -6.34
C LEU A 251 0.44 27.26 -5.85
N THR A 252 1.06 26.11 -5.58
CA THR A 252 0.37 24.95 -4.99
C THR A 252 1.35 24.00 -4.31
N ALA A 253 0.87 22.83 -3.89
CA ALA A 253 1.68 21.71 -3.41
C ALA A 253 1.28 20.41 -4.13
N ASP A 254 2.19 19.47 -4.17
CA ASP A 254 1.99 18.12 -4.67
C ASP A 254 1.25 17.23 -3.67
N HIS A 255 1.56 17.35 -2.38
CA HIS A 255 0.84 16.76 -1.26
C HIS A 255 0.99 17.59 0.02
N GLY A 256 0.28 17.19 1.06
CA GLY A 256 0.45 17.68 2.42
C GLY A 256 1.23 16.72 3.31
N MET A 257 1.04 16.83 4.62
CA MET A 257 1.81 16.08 5.63
C MET A 257 1.00 15.90 6.92
N THR A 258 1.00 14.69 7.48
CA THR A 258 0.40 14.42 8.79
C THR A 258 1.13 15.11 9.94
N ASN A 259 0.49 15.21 11.10
CA ASN A 259 1.13 15.74 12.32
C ASN A 259 2.33 14.90 12.79
N ALA A 260 2.44 13.65 12.34
CA ALA A 260 3.57 12.79 12.64
C ALA A 260 4.80 13.07 11.77
N GLY A 261 4.68 13.89 10.72
CA GLY A 261 5.73 14.09 9.72
C GLY A 261 5.81 12.92 8.72
N SER A 262 4.66 12.36 8.34
CA SER A 262 4.54 11.30 7.33
C SER A 262 3.51 11.69 6.27
N HIS A 263 3.70 11.18 5.05
CA HIS A 263 2.73 11.24 3.94
C HIS A 263 2.69 9.88 3.19
N GLY A 264 1.88 9.77 2.12
CA GLY A 264 1.65 8.55 1.33
C GLY A 264 0.24 7.92 1.48
N ALA A 265 -0.60 8.43 2.38
CA ALA A 265 -1.94 7.94 2.72
C ALA A 265 -3.08 8.94 2.36
N SER A 266 -4.32 8.70 2.85
CA SER A 266 -5.53 9.54 2.59
C SER A 266 -5.88 10.45 3.77
N ASP A 267 -4.95 10.73 4.68
CA ASP A 267 -5.28 11.73 5.70
C ASP A 267 -5.60 13.06 4.99
N THR A 268 -6.61 13.79 5.45
CA THR A 268 -6.99 15.06 4.85
C THR A 268 -5.82 16.05 4.87
N TYR A 269 -4.96 15.97 5.90
CA TYR A 269 -3.73 16.76 5.96
C TYR A 269 -2.70 16.41 4.89
N GLU A 270 -2.82 15.26 4.24
CA GLU A 270 -1.98 14.85 3.12
C GLU A 270 -2.65 15.14 1.78
N THR A 271 -3.98 14.98 1.68
CA THR A 271 -4.71 15.11 0.41
C THR A 271 -5.14 16.54 0.08
N GLU A 272 -5.21 17.42 1.08
CA GLU A 272 -5.58 18.83 0.89
C GLU A 272 -4.33 19.71 0.81
N THR A 273 -4.11 20.27 -0.37
CA THR A 273 -3.01 21.19 -0.67
C THR A 273 -3.57 22.59 -0.91
N PRO A 274 -2.88 23.68 -0.53
CA PRO A 274 -3.33 25.01 -0.87
C PRO A 274 -3.09 25.25 -2.37
N PHE A 275 -3.89 26.14 -2.95
CA PHE A 275 -3.51 26.80 -4.20
C PHE A 275 -3.75 28.30 -4.12
N PHE A 276 -2.94 29.05 -4.86
CA PHE A 276 -3.13 30.46 -5.11
C PHE A 276 -2.82 30.75 -6.59
N LEU A 277 -3.81 31.27 -7.31
CA LEU A 277 -3.74 31.64 -8.73
C LEU A 277 -3.86 33.15 -8.88
N TRP A 278 -2.95 33.78 -9.61
CA TRP A 278 -3.03 35.21 -9.89
C TRP A 278 -2.28 35.60 -11.18
N GLY A 279 -2.47 36.85 -11.62
CA GLY A 279 -1.84 37.40 -12.82
C GLY A 279 -2.72 37.30 -14.07
N ALA A 280 -2.08 37.26 -15.23
CA ALA A 280 -2.72 37.35 -16.53
C ALA A 280 -3.65 36.14 -16.78
N GLY A 281 -4.88 36.42 -17.22
CA GLY A 281 -5.86 35.39 -17.53
C GLY A 281 -6.55 34.74 -16.34
N ILE A 282 -6.24 35.10 -15.10
CA ILE A 282 -6.90 34.53 -13.91
C ILE A 282 -8.14 35.35 -13.55
N ALA A 283 -9.26 34.65 -13.29
CA ALA A 283 -10.50 35.25 -12.82
C ALA A 283 -10.33 35.94 -11.46
N ARG A 284 -11.09 37.01 -11.24
CA ARG A 284 -11.12 37.73 -9.96
C ARG A 284 -12.18 37.19 -9.01
N ASN A 285 -13.24 36.63 -9.57
CA ASN A 285 -14.34 35.96 -8.88
C ASN A 285 -14.71 34.72 -9.68
N ALA A 286 -14.95 33.61 -8.99
CA ALA A 286 -15.49 32.36 -9.55
C ALA A 286 -16.60 31.84 -8.61
N SER A 287 -17.25 30.72 -8.97
CA SER A 287 -18.19 30.08 -8.05
C SER A 287 -17.44 29.52 -6.84
N PHE A 288 -17.98 29.71 -5.64
CA PHE A 288 -17.41 29.19 -4.39
C PHE A 288 -18.50 28.68 -3.47
N LYS A 289 -18.15 27.71 -2.62
CA LYS A 289 -19.04 27.15 -1.59
C LYS A 289 -18.61 27.54 -0.18
N ASN A 290 -17.31 27.72 0.00
CA ASN A 290 -16.68 27.93 1.29
C ASN A 290 -16.01 29.31 1.34
N VAL A 291 -15.67 29.75 2.54
CA VAL A 291 -14.93 30.99 2.77
C VAL A 291 -13.81 30.74 3.76
N PHE A 292 -12.76 31.55 3.70
CA PHE A 292 -11.67 31.57 4.66
C PHE A 292 -11.41 33.00 5.15
N LYS A 293 -10.62 33.13 6.22
CA LYS A 293 -10.23 34.43 6.78
C LYS A 293 -8.79 34.76 6.45
N ILE A 294 -8.52 36.06 6.25
CA ILE A 294 -7.19 36.66 6.27
C ILE A 294 -7.15 37.63 7.45
N GLY A 295 -6.31 37.37 8.45
CA GLY A 295 -6.37 38.04 9.74
C GLY A 295 -7.69 37.75 10.48
N LYS A 296 -8.15 38.71 11.29
CA LYS A 296 -9.34 38.52 12.15
C LYS A 296 -10.67 38.80 11.43
N ASP A 297 -10.68 39.77 10.53
CA ASP A 297 -11.92 40.42 10.08
C ASP A 297 -12.21 40.27 8.58
N LEU A 298 -11.20 39.92 7.77
CA LEU A 298 -11.39 39.87 6.32
C LEU A 298 -11.74 38.45 5.85
N THR A 299 -12.94 38.31 5.28
CA THR A 299 -13.44 37.04 4.73
C THR A 299 -13.28 37.02 3.21
N ARG A 300 -12.80 35.90 2.67
CA ARG A 300 -12.53 35.69 1.24
C ARG A 300 -13.16 34.37 0.77
N PRO A 301 -13.60 34.26 -0.49
CA PRO A 301 -13.98 32.99 -1.10
C PRO A 301 -12.87 31.95 -0.99
N LEU A 302 -13.22 30.73 -0.61
CA LEU A 302 -12.35 29.56 -0.67
C LEU A 302 -12.82 28.68 -1.84
N TYR A 303 -11.95 28.54 -2.82
CA TYR A 303 -12.20 27.77 -4.04
C TYR A 303 -11.73 26.32 -3.89
N ASP A 304 -12.20 25.42 -4.75
CA ASP A 304 -11.88 23.99 -4.72
C ASP A 304 -11.62 23.46 -6.13
N MET A 305 -10.53 22.70 -6.31
CA MET A 305 -10.27 21.97 -7.56
C MET A 305 -9.60 20.63 -7.34
N GLN A 306 -9.73 19.71 -8.30
CA GLN A 306 -8.95 18.48 -8.35
C GLN A 306 -7.54 18.78 -8.88
N GLN A 307 -6.51 18.16 -8.31
CA GLN A 307 -5.12 18.44 -8.68
C GLN A 307 -4.83 18.27 -10.18
N ALA A 308 -5.44 17.28 -10.83
CA ALA A 308 -5.29 17.06 -12.28
C ALA A 308 -5.87 18.19 -13.16
N GLN A 309 -6.71 19.07 -12.61
CA GLN A 309 -7.25 20.25 -13.33
C GLN A 309 -6.22 21.37 -13.49
N ILE A 310 -5.10 21.33 -12.76
CA ILE A 310 -4.05 22.34 -12.84
C ILE A 310 -3.32 22.25 -14.20
N ALA A 311 -3.09 21.05 -14.73
CA ALA A 311 -2.44 20.87 -16.03
C ALA A 311 -3.21 21.52 -17.21
N PRO A 312 -4.51 21.25 -17.42
CA PRO A 312 -5.28 21.90 -18.49
C PRO A 312 -5.47 23.41 -18.21
N LEU A 313 -5.49 23.85 -16.95
CA LEU A 313 -5.50 25.27 -16.59
C LEU A 313 -4.20 25.96 -17.03
N ILE A 314 -3.03 25.39 -16.73
CA ILE A 314 -1.73 25.88 -17.19
C ILE A 314 -1.73 25.94 -18.72
N ALA A 315 -2.15 24.87 -19.39
CA ALA A 315 -2.18 24.82 -20.85
C ALA A 315 -3.03 25.95 -21.45
N ALA A 316 -4.23 26.19 -20.88
CA ALA A 316 -5.13 27.26 -21.30
C ALA A 316 -4.56 28.67 -21.05
N LEU A 317 -3.83 28.89 -19.95
CA LEU A 317 -3.23 30.19 -19.63
C LEU A 317 -2.15 30.62 -20.64
N ILE A 318 -1.37 29.67 -21.15
CA ILE A 318 -0.33 29.94 -22.17
C ILE A 318 -0.76 29.58 -23.60
N GLY A 319 -2.03 29.23 -23.83
CA GLY A 319 -2.57 28.93 -25.15
C GLY A 319 -1.89 27.75 -25.85
N THR A 320 -1.63 26.69 -25.09
CA THR A 320 -1.11 25.41 -25.58
C THR A 320 -2.18 24.33 -25.47
N ALA A 321 -1.99 23.21 -26.17
CA ALA A 321 -2.88 22.06 -26.05
C ALA A 321 -2.73 21.39 -24.67
N PRO A 322 -3.82 20.89 -24.07
CA PRO A 322 -3.74 20.07 -22.86
C PRO A 322 -2.87 18.82 -23.09
N PRO A 323 -2.17 18.30 -22.05
CA PRO A 323 -1.37 17.09 -22.18
C PRO A 323 -2.18 15.89 -22.69
N MET A 324 -1.52 15.01 -23.44
CA MET A 324 -2.23 13.95 -24.18
C MET A 324 -3.08 13.00 -23.32
N ASN A 325 -2.60 12.68 -22.13
CA ASN A 325 -3.29 11.81 -21.16
C ASN A 325 -3.98 12.58 -20.03
N ASN A 326 -4.21 13.88 -20.21
CA ASN A 326 -4.92 14.69 -19.23
C ASN A 326 -6.34 14.15 -18.99
N ILE A 327 -6.71 13.98 -17.72
CA ILE A 327 -8.07 13.62 -17.26
C ILE A 327 -8.76 14.78 -16.53
N GLY A 328 -8.08 15.91 -16.32
CA GLY A 328 -8.65 17.11 -15.74
C GLY A 328 -9.62 17.81 -16.71
N ILE A 329 -10.80 18.18 -16.21
CA ILE A 329 -11.70 19.12 -16.88
C ILE A 329 -11.24 20.54 -16.55
N LEU A 330 -10.95 21.36 -17.56
CA LEU A 330 -10.55 22.76 -17.40
C LEU A 330 -11.58 23.55 -16.55
N PRO A 331 -11.20 24.13 -15.40
CA PRO A 331 -12.08 24.99 -14.61
C PRO A 331 -12.22 26.36 -15.28
N LEU A 332 -13.14 26.46 -16.26
CA LEU A 332 -13.31 27.66 -17.10
C LEU A 332 -13.61 28.93 -16.30
N GLU A 333 -14.30 28.81 -15.17
CA GLU A 333 -14.58 29.93 -14.26
C GLU A 333 -13.33 30.53 -13.62
N TYR A 334 -12.17 29.86 -13.67
CA TYR A 334 -10.91 30.40 -13.16
C TYR A 334 -10.16 31.22 -14.21
N LEU A 335 -10.69 31.31 -15.43
CA LEU A 335 -10.12 32.09 -16.53
C LEU A 335 -10.86 33.42 -16.73
N ASN A 336 -10.13 34.53 -16.71
CA ASN A 336 -10.58 35.86 -17.13
C ASN A 336 -10.23 36.11 -18.59
N VAL A 337 -10.99 35.50 -19.50
CA VAL A 337 -10.78 35.56 -20.95
C VAL A 337 -12.11 35.75 -21.68
N SER A 338 -12.07 36.04 -22.98
CA SER A 338 -13.30 36.15 -23.78
C SER A 338 -14.06 34.82 -23.81
N LEU A 339 -15.38 34.89 -23.99
CA LEU A 339 -16.22 33.69 -24.18
C LEU A 339 -15.75 32.85 -25.38
N GLU A 340 -15.27 33.49 -26.43
CA GLU A 340 -14.65 32.84 -27.58
C GLU A 340 -13.44 32.00 -27.13
N TYR A 341 -12.50 32.58 -26.39
CA TYR A 341 -11.34 31.85 -25.91
C TYR A 341 -11.73 30.70 -24.97
N GLN A 342 -12.69 30.93 -24.05
CA GLN A 342 -13.20 29.86 -23.19
C GLN A 342 -13.79 28.70 -24.01
N ALA A 343 -14.54 28.98 -25.07
CA ALA A 343 -15.10 27.96 -25.95
C ALA A 343 -14.02 27.15 -26.68
N HIS A 344 -12.99 27.81 -27.22
CA HIS A 344 -11.87 27.13 -27.86
C HIS A 344 -11.03 26.30 -26.88
N ALA A 345 -10.77 26.82 -25.67
CA ALA A 345 -10.05 26.09 -24.64
C ALA A 345 -10.84 24.85 -24.15
N ALA A 346 -12.15 25.00 -23.92
CA ALA A 346 -13.04 23.91 -23.56
C ALA A 346 -13.09 22.83 -24.66
N HIS A 347 -13.18 23.26 -25.92
CA HIS A 347 -13.20 22.35 -27.06
C HIS A 347 -11.88 21.59 -27.21
N SER A 348 -10.74 22.26 -27.09
CA SER A 348 -9.41 21.61 -27.12
C SER A 348 -9.26 20.55 -26.03
N ASN A 349 -9.70 20.85 -24.80
CA ASN A 349 -9.73 19.87 -23.71
C ASN A 349 -10.67 18.69 -24.01
N ALA A 350 -11.85 18.96 -24.60
CA ALA A 350 -12.80 17.93 -25.00
C ALA A 350 -12.24 17.01 -26.09
N LEU A 351 -11.60 17.56 -27.12
CA LEU A 351 -10.94 16.76 -28.16
C LEU A 351 -9.83 15.89 -27.59
N GLN A 352 -9.03 16.38 -26.64
CA GLN A 352 -7.96 15.58 -26.05
C GLN A 352 -8.49 14.40 -25.21
N LEU A 353 -9.58 14.60 -24.46
CA LEU A 353 -10.27 13.52 -23.75
C LEU A 353 -10.96 12.55 -24.71
N LEU A 354 -11.52 13.07 -25.79
CA LEU A 354 -12.16 12.26 -26.81
C LEU A 354 -11.15 11.39 -27.58
N ALA A 355 -9.95 11.91 -27.87
CA ALA A 355 -8.88 11.15 -28.51
C ALA A 355 -8.45 9.95 -27.64
N GLN A 356 -8.37 10.14 -26.32
CA GLN A 356 -8.12 9.05 -25.37
C GLN A 356 -9.24 8.01 -25.42
N PHE A 357 -10.50 8.43 -25.35
CA PHE A 357 -11.65 7.54 -25.46
C PHE A 357 -11.66 6.75 -26.78
N GLN A 358 -11.46 7.42 -27.91
CA GLN A 358 -11.44 6.82 -29.24
C GLN A 358 -10.30 5.80 -29.40
N ALA A 359 -9.11 6.08 -28.86
CA ALA A 359 -7.99 5.15 -28.89
C ALA A 359 -8.29 3.86 -28.09
N LEU A 360 -8.93 3.99 -26.93
CA LEU A 360 -9.40 2.84 -26.15
C LEU A 360 -10.50 2.08 -26.88
N LEU A 361 -11.50 2.79 -27.41
CA LEU A 361 -12.59 2.20 -28.19
C LEU A 361 -12.06 1.38 -29.37
N ALA A 362 -11.16 1.96 -30.17
CA ALA A 362 -10.53 1.28 -31.31
C ALA A 362 -9.74 0.03 -30.87
N THR A 363 -9.05 0.10 -29.74
CA THR A 363 -8.34 -1.04 -29.16
C THR A 363 -9.28 -2.19 -28.81
N HIS A 364 -10.47 -1.89 -28.30
CA HIS A 364 -11.49 -2.89 -27.97
C HIS A 364 -12.30 -3.38 -29.19
N GLN A 365 -12.39 -2.57 -30.24
CA GLN A 365 -13.11 -2.90 -31.48
C GLN A 365 -12.29 -3.68 -32.52
N ARG A 366 -10.97 -3.79 -32.35
CA ARG A 366 -10.06 -4.45 -33.31
C ARG A 366 -10.28 -5.96 -33.52
N GLY A 367 -11.07 -6.61 -32.65
CA GLY A 367 -11.31 -8.05 -32.69
C GLY A 367 -12.47 -8.45 -33.60
N PHE A 368 -12.44 -9.66 -34.16
CA PHE A 368 -13.46 -10.15 -35.10
C PHE A 368 -14.88 -10.18 -34.52
N PHE A 369 -15.01 -10.43 -33.21
CA PHE A 369 -16.31 -10.54 -32.54
C PHE A 369 -16.72 -9.24 -31.83
N SER A 370 -16.02 -8.13 -32.04
CA SER A 370 -16.25 -6.88 -31.31
C SER A 370 -17.68 -6.34 -31.44
N SER A 371 -18.32 -6.54 -32.59
CA SER A 371 -19.71 -6.15 -32.86
C SER A 371 -20.73 -6.86 -31.98
N PHE A 372 -20.40 -8.04 -31.44
CA PHE A 372 -21.27 -8.82 -30.56
C PHE A 372 -20.98 -8.58 -29.08
N LEU A 373 -19.87 -7.91 -28.77
CA LEU A 373 -19.47 -7.62 -27.41
C LEU A 373 -20.09 -6.31 -26.92
N LEU A 374 -20.14 -6.14 -25.60
CA LEU A 374 -20.66 -4.93 -24.98
C LEU A 374 -19.76 -3.74 -25.34
N SER A 375 -20.39 -2.61 -25.67
CA SER A 375 -19.77 -1.32 -25.91
C SER A 375 -20.36 -0.27 -24.95
N PHE A 376 -19.60 0.79 -24.72
CA PHE A 376 -20.08 1.94 -23.96
C PHE A 376 -21.14 2.72 -24.79
N LYS A 377 -22.37 2.80 -24.28
CA LYS A 377 -23.52 3.34 -25.04
C LYS A 377 -23.73 4.85 -24.89
N GLU A 378 -23.20 5.49 -23.84
CA GLU A 378 -23.41 6.94 -23.64
C GLU A 378 -22.62 7.81 -24.64
N LEU A 379 -21.62 7.23 -25.31
CA LEU A 379 -20.78 7.92 -26.30
C LEU A 379 -20.46 6.98 -27.46
N ASP A 380 -21.26 7.05 -28.52
CA ASP A 380 -21.08 6.27 -29.75
C ASP A 380 -20.43 7.10 -30.88
N ALA A 381 -20.18 6.44 -32.02
CA ALA A 381 -19.53 7.08 -33.16
C ALA A 381 -20.37 8.22 -33.75
N ASP A 382 -21.70 8.13 -33.70
CA ASP A 382 -22.61 9.13 -34.27
C ASP A 382 -22.63 10.40 -33.41
N ILE A 383 -22.68 10.26 -32.08
CA ILE A 383 -22.58 11.37 -31.12
C ILE A 383 -21.23 12.09 -31.29
N ILE A 384 -20.15 11.32 -31.45
CA ILE A 384 -18.82 11.89 -31.63
C ILE A 384 -18.73 12.65 -32.96
N ALA A 385 -19.15 12.04 -34.06
CA ALA A 385 -19.15 12.66 -35.37
C ALA A 385 -20.02 13.93 -35.39
N HIS A 386 -21.20 13.86 -34.75
CA HIS A 386 -22.11 14.99 -34.59
C HIS A 386 -21.49 16.13 -33.78
N TYR A 387 -20.81 15.82 -32.67
CA TYR A 387 -20.11 16.82 -31.87
C TYR A 387 -19.03 17.53 -32.69
N VAL A 388 -18.13 16.77 -33.33
CA VAL A 388 -17.02 17.34 -34.11
C VAL A 388 -17.54 18.19 -35.27
N ALA A 389 -18.49 17.67 -36.06
CA ALA A 389 -19.03 18.38 -37.21
C ALA A 389 -19.80 19.65 -36.83
N ASN A 390 -20.57 19.61 -35.74
CA ASN A 390 -21.35 20.77 -35.31
C ASN A 390 -20.52 21.81 -34.56
N MET A 391 -19.44 21.41 -33.89
CA MET A 391 -18.66 22.34 -33.07
C MET A 391 -18.03 23.43 -33.93
N GLU A 392 -17.51 23.10 -35.11
CA GLU A 392 -16.98 24.11 -36.03
C GLU A 392 -18.04 25.14 -36.44
N ILE A 393 -19.29 24.69 -36.68
CA ILE A 393 -20.41 25.55 -37.05
C ILE A 393 -20.81 26.45 -35.88
N ILE A 394 -20.91 25.88 -34.67
CA ILE A 394 -21.26 26.60 -33.45
C ILE A 394 -20.22 27.70 -33.15
N LEU A 395 -18.93 27.37 -33.26
CA LEU A 395 -17.83 28.31 -33.06
C LEU A 395 -17.84 29.42 -34.13
N LYS A 396 -17.97 29.08 -35.42
CA LYS A 396 -18.04 30.06 -36.53
C LYS A 396 -19.25 31.00 -36.41
N ASN A 397 -20.37 30.51 -35.89
CA ASN A 397 -21.59 31.30 -35.68
C ASN A 397 -21.56 32.12 -34.38
N GLY A 398 -20.47 32.11 -33.61
CA GLY A 398 -20.34 32.85 -32.36
C GLY A 398 -21.20 32.32 -31.20
N GLN A 399 -21.69 31.08 -31.28
CA GLN A 399 -22.51 30.44 -30.24
C GLN A 399 -21.64 29.86 -29.11
N PHE A 400 -20.79 30.69 -28.50
CA PHE A 400 -19.73 30.24 -27.58
C PHE A 400 -20.24 29.56 -26.31
N GLU A 401 -21.33 30.04 -25.69
CA GLU A 401 -21.92 29.38 -24.51
C GLU A 401 -22.37 27.95 -24.82
N ARG A 402 -22.96 27.75 -26.00
CA ARG A 402 -23.39 26.42 -26.46
C ARG A 402 -22.19 25.52 -26.72
N ALA A 403 -21.11 26.05 -27.29
CA ALA A 403 -19.85 25.32 -27.47
C ALA A 403 -19.24 24.87 -26.13
N ILE A 404 -19.25 25.73 -25.12
CA ILE A 404 -18.78 25.42 -23.76
C ILE A 404 -19.61 24.29 -23.16
N ILE A 405 -20.94 24.44 -23.11
CA ILE A 405 -21.84 23.43 -22.52
C ILE A 405 -21.68 22.08 -23.23
N SER A 406 -21.64 22.08 -24.56
CA SER A 406 -21.48 20.85 -25.34
C SER A 406 -20.11 20.20 -25.12
N SER A 407 -19.04 20.98 -24.99
CA SER A 407 -17.70 20.46 -24.71
C SER A 407 -17.60 19.85 -23.32
N ILE A 408 -18.18 20.49 -22.29
CA ILE A 408 -18.23 19.92 -20.93
C ILE A 408 -19.02 18.59 -20.92
N GLY A 409 -20.16 18.53 -21.59
CA GLY A 409 -20.96 17.30 -21.69
C GLY A 409 -20.17 16.15 -22.32
N ILE A 410 -19.45 16.41 -23.42
CA ILE A 410 -18.61 15.40 -24.07
C ILE A 410 -17.44 14.99 -23.19
N MET A 411 -16.79 15.91 -22.48
CA MET A 411 -15.71 15.57 -21.54
C MET A 411 -16.18 14.60 -20.45
N GLN A 412 -17.35 14.85 -19.87
CA GLN A 412 -17.94 13.98 -18.84
C GLN A 412 -18.25 12.57 -19.38
N SER A 413 -18.85 12.48 -20.58
CA SER A 413 -19.12 11.19 -21.23
C SER A 413 -17.84 10.45 -21.63
N ALA A 414 -16.83 11.17 -22.13
CA ALA A 414 -15.53 10.61 -22.51
C ALA A 414 -14.80 10.04 -21.29
N LEU A 415 -14.78 10.75 -20.15
CA LEU A 415 -14.16 10.27 -18.91
C LEU A 415 -14.80 8.97 -18.40
N LYS A 416 -16.14 8.89 -18.37
CA LYS A 416 -16.86 7.64 -18.05
C LYS A 416 -16.52 6.50 -19.02
N GLY A 417 -16.40 6.84 -20.32
CA GLY A 417 -16.03 5.88 -21.35
C GLY A 417 -14.59 5.37 -21.22
N ILE A 418 -13.65 6.24 -20.86
CA ILE A 418 -12.25 5.90 -20.57
C ILE A 418 -12.21 4.92 -19.40
N GLU A 419 -12.91 5.22 -18.30
CA GLU A 419 -13.01 4.35 -17.12
C GLU A 419 -13.60 2.98 -17.49
N TYR A 420 -14.68 2.96 -18.29
CA TYR A 420 -15.30 1.73 -18.77
C TYR A 420 -14.33 0.83 -19.54
N TYR A 421 -13.59 1.37 -20.52
CA TYR A 421 -12.69 0.58 -21.35
C TYR A 421 -11.40 0.17 -20.61
N GLN A 422 -10.87 1.02 -19.73
CA GLN A 422 -9.78 0.62 -18.85
C GLN A 422 -10.20 -0.56 -17.95
N GLY A 423 -11.43 -0.54 -17.42
CA GLY A 423 -12.03 -1.59 -16.60
C GLY A 423 -12.71 -2.75 -17.36
N TYR A 424 -12.66 -2.80 -18.69
CA TYR A 424 -13.51 -3.66 -19.53
C TYR A 424 -13.48 -5.15 -19.16
N TYR A 425 -12.29 -5.68 -18.84
CA TYR A 425 -12.10 -7.09 -18.51
C TYR A 425 -12.18 -7.39 -17.01
N ARG A 426 -12.42 -6.40 -16.15
CA ARG A 426 -12.39 -6.56 -14.68
C ARG A 426 -13.33 -7.66 -14.20
N ARG A 427 -14.61 -7.63 -14.58
CA ARG A 427 -15.61 -8.64 -14.17
C ARG A 427 -15.33 -10.04 -14.74
N PRO A 428 -15.06 -10.23 -16.05
CA PRO A 428 -14.69 -11.55 -16.57
C PRO A 428 -13.45 -12.15 -15.88
N LEU A 429 -12.43 -11.33 -15.61
CA LEU A 429 -11.22 -11.77 -14.93
C LEU A 429 -11.51 -12.13 -13.47
N GLN A 430 -12.31 -11.35 -12.74
CA GLN A 430 -12.77 -11.70 -11.39
C GLN A 430 -13.49 -13.05 -11.38
N LEU A 431 -14.41 -13.30 -12.31
CA LEU A 431 -15.12 -14.58 -12.41
C LEU A 431 -14.17 -15.75 -12.71
N CYS A 432 -13.20 -15.56 -13.61
CA CYS A 432 -12.22 -16.60 -13.96
C CYS A 432 -11.25 -16.88 -12.81
N THR A 433 -10.82 -15.85 -12.08
CA THR A 433 -9.98 -16.00 -10.88
C THR A 433 -10.77 -16.70 -9.78
N THR A 434 -12.05 -16.34 -9.54
CA THR A 434 -12.93 -17.07 -8.62
C THR A 434 -13.09 -18.54 -9.01
N ALA A 435 -13.30 -18.83 -10.29
CA ALA A 435 -13.35 -20.20 -10.79
C ALA A 435 -12.01 -20.93 -10.56
N THR A 436 -10.88 -20.22 -10.63
CA THR A 436 -9.54 -20.77 -10.33
C THR A 436 -9.41 -21.13 -8.85
N PHE A 437 -9.83 -20.24 -7.93
CA PHE A 437 -9.94 -20.53 -6.49
C PHE A 437 -10.80 -21.77 -6.24
N ILE A 438 -11.99 -21.85 -6.86
CA ILE A 438 -12.88 -23.01 -6.70
C ILE A 438 -12.22 -24.30 -7.19
N CYS A 439 -11.58 -24.28 -8.37
CA CYS A 439 -10.86 -25.45 -8.89
C CYS A 439 -9.74 -25.91 -7.95
N TRP A 440 -9.01 -24.95 -7.38
CA TRP A 440 -7.95 -25.20 -6.42
C TRP A 440 -8.47 -25.79 -5.10
N ILE A 441 -9.53 -25.20 -4.54
CA ILE A 441 -10.22 -25.69 -3.33
C ILE A 441 -10.73 -27.13 -3.54
N ILE A 442 -11.32 -27.42 -4.70
CA ILE A 442 -11.76 -28.77 -5.07
C ILE A 442 -10.57 -29.74 -5.06
N TYR A 443 -9.44 -29.36 -5.66
CA TYR A 443 -8.23 -30.18 -5.66
C TYR A 443 -7.70 -30.42 -4.23
N CYS A 444 -7.66 -29.39 -3.39
CA CYS A 444 -7.26 -29.51 -1.98
C CYS A 444 -8.18 -30.48 -1.22
N LEU A 445 -9.49 -30.39 -1.41
CA LEU A 445 -10.46 -31.31 -0.81
C LEU A 445 -10.28 -32.76 -1.31
N GLN A 446 -10.01 -32.98 -2.60
CA GLN A 446 -9.73 -34.32 -3.13
C GLN A 446 -8.50 -34.95 -2.47
N VAL A 447 -7.45 -34.16 -2.23
CA VAL A 447 -6.22 -34.62 -1.56
C VAL A 447 -6.48 -34.88 -0.07
N LEU A 448 -7.19 -33.98 0.62
CA LEU A 448 -7.51 -34.11 2.04
C LEU A 448 -8.35 -35.34 2.35
N LEU A 449 -9.36 -35.61 1.52
CA LEU A 449 -10.32 -36.71 1.72
C LEU A 449 -9.81 -38.06 1.21
N GLY A 450 -8.54 -38.16 0.80
CA GLY A 450 -7.94 -39.41 0.31
C GLY A 450 -8.56 -39.93 -0.98
N GLN A 451 -9.30 -39.08 -1.71
CA GLN A 451 -10.02 -39.45 -2.93
C GLN A 451 -9.09 -39.54 -4.15
N ARG A 452 -7.79 -39.31 -3.95
CA ARG A 452 -6.74 -39.39 -4.96
C ARG A 452 -5.60 -40.32 -4.55
N PRO A 453 -5.19 -41.27 -5.40
CA PRO A 453 -4.03 -42.10 -5.13
C PRO A 453 -2.74 -41.28 -5.20
N LEU A 454 -1.78 -41.58 -4.32
CA LEU A 454 -0.42 -41.04 -4.35
C LEU A 454 0.28 -41.46 -5.65
N VAL A 455 0.29 -40.56 -6.65
CA VAL A 455 1.01 -40.81 -7.90
C VAL A 455 2.49 -40.45 -7.70
N ASN A 456 3.34 -41.47 -7.58
CA ASN A 456 4.79 -41.33 -7.39
C ASN A 456 5.59 -41.06 -8.68
N SER A 457 4.95 -40.98 -9.85
CA SER A 457 5.65 -40.74 -11.11
C SER A 457 4.80 -39.94 -12.10
N TYR A 458 5.33 -38.83 -12.60
CA TYR A 458 4.75 -38.03 -13.68
C TYR A 458 4.97 -38.73 -15.04
N LYS A 459 4.47 -39.96 -15.19
CA LYS A 459 4.19 -40.51 -16.52
C LYS A 459 2.70 -40.43 -16.75
N SER A 460 2.17 -39.20 -16.86
CA SER A 460 0.88 -39.02 -17.51
C SER A 460 1.09 -38.16 -18.75
N ASN A 461 1.07 -38.81 -19.92
CA ASN A 461 0.64 -38.11 -21.12
C ASN A 461 -0.70 -37.44 -20.76
N LEU A 462 -0.78 -36.12 -20.87
CA LEU A 462 -2.01 -35.38 -20.64
C LEU A 462 -2.98 -35.76 -21.77
N MET A 463 -3.64 -36.91 -21.65
CA MET A 463 -4.65 -37.36 -22.61
C MET A 463 -5.93 -36.57 -22.37
N LEU A 464 -5.93 -35.34 -22.87
CA LEU A 464 -7.13 -34.51 -22.95
C LEU A 464 -8.18 -35.23 -23.80
N THR A 465 -9.40 -35.30 -23.31
CA THR A 465 -10.53 -35.80 -24.11
C THR A 465 -10.72 -34.92 -25.35
N PHE A 466 -11.25 -35.48 -26.43
CA PHE A 466 -11.54 -34.72 -27.65
C PHE A 466 -12.36 -33.45 -27.36
N LYS A 467 -13.36 -33.55 -26.47
CA LYS A 467 -14.20 -32.41 -26.04
C LYS A 467 -13.39 -31.30 -25.36
N GLN A 468 -12.45 -31.65 -24.49
CA GLN A 468 -11.59 -30.67 -23.81
C GLN A 468 -10.60 -30.01 -24.77
N LYS A 469 -10.01 -30.78 -25.69
CA LYS A 469 -9.15 -30.22 -26.75
C LYS A 469 -9.93 -29.25 -27.63
N LEU A 470 -11.11 -29.66 -28.09
CA LEU A 470 -11.98 -28.83 -28.90
C LEU A 470 -12.37 -27.55 -28.16
N SER A 471 -12.79 -27.64 -26.90
CA SER A 471 -13.13 -26.47 -26.08
C SER A 471 -11.94 -25.52 -25.89
N LEU A 472 -10.75 -26.03 -25.58
CA LEU A 472 -9.54 -25.21 -25.44
C LEU A 472 -9.20 -24.49 -26.76
N ILE A 473 -9.24 -25.23 -27.87
CA ILE A 473 -8.99 -24.67 -29.21
C ILE A 473 -10.02 -23.59 -29.52
N THR A 474 -11.30 -23.82 -29.26
CA THR A 474 -12.36 -22.83 -29.50
C THR A 474 -12.15 -21.56 -28.67
N VAL A 475 -11.84 -21.66 -27.37
CA VAL A 475 -11.60 -20.47 -26.53
C VAL A 475 -10.31 -19.76 -26.93
N CYS A 476 -9.22 -20.49 -27.21
CA CYS A 476 -7.97 -19.88 -27.69
C CYS A 476 -8.18 -19.20 -29.04
N PHE A 477 -8.92 -19.83 -29.95
CA PHE A 477 -9.26 -19.26 -31.25
C PHE A 477 -10.12 -18.00 -31.09
N PHE A 478 -11.11 -18.02 -30.20
CA PHE A 478 -11.89 -16.83 -29.86
C PHE A 478 -11.00 -15.70 -29.32
N LEU A 479 -10.12 -15.97 -28.36
CA LEU A 479 -9.22 -14.97 -27.78
C LEU A 479 -8.25 -14.38 -28.81
N LEU A 480 -7.73 -15.23 -29.71
CA LEU A 480 -6.85 -14.82 -30.81
C LEU A 480 -7.60 -13.96 -31.83
N LEU A 481 -8.76 -14.41 -32.30
CA LEU A 481 -9.60 -13.66 -33.25
C LEU A 481 -10.11 -12.34 -32.64
N GLN A 482 -10.41 -12.33 -31.35
CA GLN A 482 -10.81 -11.13 -30.62
C GLN A 482 -9.60 -10.22 -30.28
N ARG A 483 -8.37 -10.66 -30.52
CA ARG A 483 -7.13 -9.94 -30.22
C ARG A 483 -7.07 -9.46 -28.76
N VAL A 484 -7.51 -10.31 -27.83
CA VAL A 484 -7.42 -10.03 -26.39
C VAL A 484 -5.94 -9.95 -26.00
N PRO A 485 -5.50 -8.98 -25.18
CA PRO A 485 -4.12 -8.91 -24.71
C PRO A 485 -3.68 -10.24 -24.07
N PHE A 486 -2.47 -10.70 -24.39
CA PHE A 486 -1.99 -12.04 -23.97
C PHE A 486 -2.14 -12.31 -22.48
N VAL A 487 -1.77 -11.32 -21.64
CA VAL A 487 -1.88 -11.43 -20.18
C VAL A 487 -3.34 -11.59 -19.73
N VAL A 488 -4.28 -10.87 -20.35
CA VAL A 488 -5.72 -11.02 -20.07
C VAL A 488 -6.21 -12.39 -20.53
N GLY A 489 -5.83 -12.82 -21.74
CA GLY A 489 -6.19 -14.14 -22.27
C GLY A 489 -5.68 -15.29 -21.39
N PHE A 490 -4.46 -15.17 -20.86
CA PHE A 490 -3.89 -16.14 -19.91
C PHE A 490 -4.75 -16.30 -18.65
N TYR A 491 -5.14 -15.20 -18.00
CA TYR A 491 -5.97 -15.25 -16.79
C TYR A 491 -7.41 -15.68 -17.06
N LEU A 492 -7.96 -15.39 -18.24
CA LEU A 492 -9.27 -15.93 -18.65
C LEU A 492 -9.23 -17.46 -18.85
N LEU A 493 -8.09 -18.02 -19.29
CA LEU A 493 -7.88 -19.46 -19.48
C LEU A 493 -7.42 -20.20 -18.21
N LEU A 494 -6.92 -19.47 -17.22
CA LEU A 494 -6.37 -20.03 -15.99
C LEU A 494 -7.28 -21.06 -15.28
N PRO A 495 -8.59 -20.82 -15.05
CA PRO A 495 -9.44 -21.81 -14.39
C PRO A 495 -9.50 -23.13 -15.16
N PHE A 496 -9.53 -23.06 -16.49
CA PHE A 496 -9.52 -24.24 -17.35
C PHE A 496 -8.19 -25.00 -17.24
N LEU A 497 -7.05 -24.30 -17.26
CA LEU A 497 -5.72 -24.91 -17.09
C LEU A 497 -5.58 -25.61 -15.73
N VAL A 498 -6.01 -24.96 -14.65
CA VAL A 498 -6.00 -25.55 -13.30
C VAL A 498 -6.91 -26.76 -13.24
N TRP A 499 -8.10 -26.69 -13.82
CA TRP A 499 -9.01 -27.84 -13.92
C TRP A 499 -8.38 -29.02 -14.68
N LEU A 500 -7.79 -28.77 -15.86
CA LEU A 500 -7.14 -29.78 -16.70
C LEU A 500 -5.99 -30.49 -15.96
N LEU A 501 -5.10 -29.72 -15.35
CA LEU A 501 -3.86 -30.24 -14.75
C LEU A 501 -4.10 -30.89 -13.39
N LEU A 502 -5.04 -30.36 -12.61
CA LEU A 502 -5.24 -30.75 -11.22
C LEU A 502 -6.52 -31.54 -10.98
N VAL A 503 -7.70 -31.11 -11.44
CA VAL A 503 -8.99 -31.62 -10.95
C VAL A 503 -9.48 -32.87 -11.69
N GLN A 504 -9.26 -32.96 -13.00
CA GLN A 504 -9.93 -33.89 -13.94
C GLN A 504 -9.94 -35.38 -13.60
N LYS A 505 -9.12 -35.85 -12.67
CA LYS A 505 -8.88 -37.27 -12.47
C LYS A 505 -9.88 -37.95 -11.52
N GLN A 506 -10.76 -37.23 -10.81
CA GLN A 506 -11.71 -37.81 -9.85
C GLN A 506 -13.00 -37.00 -9.63
N ARG A 507 -14.08 -37.71 -9.28
CA ARG A 507 -15.32 -37.11 -8.73
C ARG A 507 -15.07 -36.74 -7.26
N LEU A 508 -15.42 -35.51 -6.89
CA LEU A 508 -15.40 -35.06 -5.50
C LEU A 508 -16.64 -35.58 -4.77
N SER A 509 -16.47 -36.28 -3.65
CA SER A 509 -17.55 -36.63 -2.73
C SER A 509 -17.35 -35.90 -1.39
N LEU A 510 -18.30 -35.06 -1.00
CA LEU A 510 -18.25 -34.34 0.29
C LEU A 510 -18.78 -35.17 1.48
N MET A 511 -19.26 -36.39 1.24
CA MET A 511 -19.81 -37.26 2.29
C MET A 511 -18.83 -37.52 3.46
N PRO A 512 -17.52 -37.72 3.24
CA PRO A 512 -16.59 -37.89 4.37
C PRO A 512 -16.46 -36.62 5.23
N LEU A 513 -16.55 -35.43 4.62
CA LEU A 513 -16.53 -34.15 5.34
C LEU A 513 -17.82 -33.95 6.16
N LEU A 514 -18.98 -34.22 5.57
CA LEU A 514 -20.29 -34.12 6.23
C LEU A 514 -20.46 -35.14 7.38
N ARG A 515 -19.80 -36.31 7.27
CA ARG A 515 -19.75 -37.30 8.35
C ARG A 515 -18.79 -36.91 9.48
N ALA A 516 -17.72 -36.17 9.15
CA ALA A 516 -16.73 -35.71 10.12
C ALA A 516 -17.15 -34.47 10.88
N MET A 517 -17.90 -33.58 10.25
CA MET A 517 -18.40 -32.37 10.88
C MET A 517 -19.90 -32.22 10.65
N PRO A 518 -20.71 -32.13 11.72
CA PRO A 518 -22.10 -31.74 11.56
C PRO A 518 -22.17 -30.32 11.01
N LEU A 519 -23.20 -30.02 10.21
CA LEU A 519 -23.37 -28.77 9.47
C LEU A 519 -23.14 -27.52 10.34
N ILE A 520 -23.54 -27.56 11.61
CA ILE A 520 -23.35 -26.47 12.57
C ILE A 520 -21.87 -26.10 12.80
N HIS A 521 -20.95 -27.08 12.80
CA HIS A 521 -19.51 -26.83 12.97
C HIS A 521 -18.91 -26.25 11.69
N LEU A 522 -19.39 -26.67 10.52
CA LEU A 522 -18.97 -26.11 9.24
C LEU A 522 -19.43 -24.65 9.12
N ILE A 523 -20.67 -24.35 9.47
CA ILE A 523 -21.20 -22.98 9.53
C ILE A 523 -20.40 -22.14 10.53
N ALA A 524 -20.10 -22.66 11.73
CA ALA A 524 -19.30 -21.95 12.71
C ALA A 524 -17.89 -21.61 12.18
N LEU A 525 -17.26 -22.53 11.44
CA LEU A 525 -15.94 -22.32 10.85
C LEU A 525 -15.99 -21.24 9.75
N VAL A 526 -17.02 -21.22 8.91
CA VAL A 526 -17.25 -20.17 7.92
C VAL A 526 -17.47 -18.82 8.61
N LEU A 527 -18.36 -18.75 9.60
CA LEU A 527 -18.61 -17.52 10.37
C LEU A 527 -17.35 -16.99 11.05
N CYS A 528 -16.49 -17.87 11.55
CA CYS A 528 -15.21 -17.48 12.13
C CYS A 528 -14.19 -17.01 11.07
N ALA A 529 -14.15 -17.63 9.90
CA ALA A 529 -13.31 -17.18 8.79
C ALA A 529 -13.75 -15.78 8.31
N GLU A 530 -15.06 -15.53 8.22
CA GLU A 530 -15.61 -14.20 7.95
C GLU A 530 -15.23 -13.19 9.05
N LEU A 531 -15.32 -13.57 10.33
CA LEU A 531 -14.86 -12.73 11.43
C LEU A 531 -13.36 -12.39 11.32
N PHE A 532 -12.53 -13.32 10.85
CA PHE A 532 -11.13 -13.04 10.56
C PHE A 532 -10.96 -12.06 9.40
N VAL A 533 -11.72 -12.18 8.31
CA VAL A 533 -11.70 -11.18 7.23
C VAL A 533 -12.04 -9.79 7.79
N TYR A 534 -13.08 -9.67 8.60
CA TYR A 534 -13.45 -8.39 9.21
C TYR A 534 -12.39 -7.85 10.17
N SER A 535 -11.60 -8.71 10.82
CA SER A 535 -10.51 -8.28 11.71
C SER A 535 -9.38 -7.51 10.99
N PHE A 536 -9.25 -7.67 9.67
CA PHE A 536 -8.32 -6.86 8.86
C PHE A 536 -8.80 -5.41 8.67
N PHE A 537 -10.10 -5.16 8.79
CA PHE A 537 -10.69 -3.82 8.72
C PHE A 537 -10.85 -3.19 10.11
N GLU A 538 -11.31 -3.98 11.08
CA GLU A 538 -11.47 -3.56 12.47
C GLU A 538 -10.80 -4.57 13.39
N ARG A 539 -9.55 -4.28 13.77
CA ARG A 539 -8.73 -5.21 14.55
C ARG A 539 -9.36 -5.62 15.88
N ARG A 540 -10.23 -4.79 16.48
CA ARG A 540 -10.89 -5.10 17.76
C ARG A 540 -11.70 -6.40 17.69
N LEU A 541 -12.16 -6.77 16.49
CA LEU A 541 -12.93 -8.00 16.26
C LEU A 541 -12.11 -9.27 16.47
N ILE A 542 -10.78 -9.23 16.39
CA ILE A 542 -9.94 -10.40 16.68
C ILE A 542 -10.08 -10.85 18.14
N SER A 543 -10.34 -9.91 19.07
CA SER A 543 -10.60 -10.22 20.48
C SER A 543 -11.84 -11.09 20.62
N LEU A 544 -12.91 -10.77 19.88
CA LEU A 544 -14.14 -11.55 19.88
C LEU A 544 -13.88 -12.97 19.33
N GLY A 545 -13.16 -13.07 18.21
CA GLY A 545 -12.80 -14.37 17.62
C GLY A 545 -11.95 -15.23 18.57
N PHE A 546 -11.00 -14.61 19.26
CA PHE A 546 -10.17 -15.26 20.27
C PHE A 546 -10.99 -15.76 21.46
N LEU A 547 -11.89 -14.94 22.00
CA LEU A 547 -12.76 -15.33 23.12
C LEU A 547 -13.74 -16.44 22.73
N ILE A 548 -14.37 -16.37 21.56
CA ILE A 548 -15.27 -17.41 21.05
C ILE A 548 -14.50 -18.74 20.93
N TYR A 549 -13.32 -18.73 20.31
CA TYR A 549 -12.51 -19.94 20.16
C TYR A 549 -12.11 -20.53 21.52
N THR A 550 -11.56 -19.71 22.42
CA THR A 550 -11.08 -20.16 23.72
C THR A 550 -12.22 -20.67 24.62
N PHE A 551 -13.36 -19.98 24.69
CA PHE A 551 -14.50 -20.44 25.51
C PHE A 551 -15.28 -21.60 24.87
N PHE A 552 -15.37 -21.70 23.56
CA PHE A 552 -16.14 -22.77 22.91
C PHE A 552 -15.34 -24.07 22.77
N ILE A 553 -14.04 -23.96 22.47
CA ILE A 553 -13.17 -25.12 22.19
C ILE A 553 -12.30 -25.46 23.39
N ASN A 554 -11.60 -24.49 23.99
CA ASN A 554 -10.62 -24.79 25.05
C ASN A 554 -11.27 -24.98 26.41
N LEU A 555 -12.45 -24.40 26.69
CA LEU A 555 -13.17 -24.62 27.94
C LEU A 555 -13.47 -26.10 28.21
N ARG A 556 -13.79 -26.86 27.15
CA ARG A 556 -14.05 -28.31 27.24
C ARG A 556 -12.80 -29.11 27.63
N ALA A 557 -11.61 -28.56 27.43
CA ALA A 557 -10.36 -29.19 27.84
C ALA A 557 -10.15 -29.12 29.36
N PHE A 558 -10.89 -28.28 30.11
CA PHE A 558 -10.79 -28.15 31.56
C PHE A 558 -12.02 -28.75 32.28
N PRO A 559 -12.09 -30.09 32.46
CA PRO A 559 -13.22 -30.72 33.13
C PRO A 559 -13.26 -30.41 34.63
N VAL A 560 -12.11 -30.05 35.23
CA VAL A 560 -11.99 -29.71 36.65
C VAL A 560 -11.42 -28.29 36.80
N LYS A 561 -12.08 -27.46 37.61
CA LYS A 561 -11.69 -26.07 37.89
C LYS A 561 -10.53 -26.01 38.89
N ASN A 562 -9.32 -26.34 38.43
CA ASN A 562 -8.07 -26.28 39.20
C ASN A 562 -7.36 -24.91 39.05
N LEU A 563 -6.24 -24.70 39.76
CA LEU A 563 -5.47 -23.44 39.66
C LEU A 563 -5.08 -23.09 38.20
N LYS A 564 -4.78 -24.11 37.38
CA LYS A 564 -4.47 -23.91 35.95
C LYS A 564 -5.64 -23.33 35.17
N PHE A 565 -6.88 -23.73 35.48
CA PHE A 565 -8.09 -23.15 34.89
C PHE A 565 -8.21 -21.65 35.19
N TYR A 566 -7.99 -21.24 36.45
CA TYR A 566 -8.08 -19.82 36.81
C TYR A 566 -6.96 -18.98 36.18
N ILE A 567 -5.73 -19.51 36.10
CA ILE A 567 -4.62 -18.85 35.40
C ILE A 567 -4.96 -18.70 33.91
N TRP A 568 -5.46 -19.76 33.27
CA TRP A 568 -5.88 -19.74 31.87
C TRP A 568 -7.00 -18.72 31.61
N LEU A 569 -8.00 -18.64 32.50
CA LEU A 569 -9.11 -17.71 32.39
C LEU A 569 -8.63 -16.25 32.45
N VAL A 570 -7.74 -15.93 33.40
CA VAL A 570 -7.16 -14.58 33.53
C VAL A 570 -6.33 -14.24 32.30
N LEU A 571 -5.49 -15.16 31.82
CA LEU A 571 -4.71 -14.95 30.59
C LEU A 571 -5.61 -14.65 29.39
N THR A 572 -6.69 -15.42 29.24
CA THR A 572 -7.64 -15.29 28.12
C THR A 572 -8.34 -13.92 28.13
N ILE A 573 -8.83 -13.47 29.29
CA ILE A 573 -9.50 -12.18 29.42
C ILE A 573 -8.53 -11.03 29.15
N VAL A 574 -7.34 -11.07 29.74
CA VAL A 574 -6.35 -9.98 29.56
C VAL A 574 -5.86 -9.93 28.11
N LEU A 575 -5.64 -11.08 27.47
CA LEU A 575 -5.25 -11.13 26.06
C LEU A 575 -6.26 -10.44 25.14
N ALA A 576 -7.56 -10.58 25.41
CA ALA A 576 -8.61 -9.94 24.62
C ALA A 576 -8.64 -8.40 24.74
N ILE A 577 -7.96 -7.81 25.73
CA ILE A 577 -7.88 -6.35 25.91
C ILE A 577 -6.86 -5.73 24.95
N PHE A 578 -5.78 -6.43 24.59
CA PHE A 578 -4.67 -5.83 23.83
C PHE A 578 -5.07 -5.25 22.46
N PRO A 579 -5.88 -5.92 21.62
CA PRO A 579 -6.34 -5.32 20.36
C PRO A 579 -7.20 -4.04 20.53
N LEU A 580 -7.74 -3.81 21.74
CA LEU A 580 -8.53 -2.62 22.09
C LEU A 580 -7.64 -1.42 22.46
N LEU A 581 -6.37 -1.65 22.82
CA LEU A 581 -5.39 -0.60 23.07
C LEU A 581 -4.99 0.11 21.77
N PRO A 582 -4.42 1.33 21.78
CA PRO A 582 -3.87 1.97 20.58
C PRO A 582 -2.79 1.11 19.87
N PRO A 583 -2.61 1.24 18.54
CA PRO A 583 -1.57 0.51 17.83
C PRO A 583 -0.19 0.82 18.39
N SER A 584 0.70 -0.17 18.48
CA SER A 584 2.01 0.04 19.09
C SER A 584 2.95 0.92 18.27
N VAL A 585 2.76 0.97 16.95
CA VAL A 585 3.49 1.87 16.06
C VAL A 585 3.12 3.32 16.37
N GLY A 586 4.12 4.16 16.65
CA GLY A 586 3.91 5.52 17.14
C GLY A 586 3.43 5.62 18.60
N TYR A 587 3.22 4.50 19.31
CA TYR A 587 2.84 4.47 20.73
C TYR A 587 4.00 3.97 21.60
N SER A 588 4.36 4.76 22.61
CA SER A 588 5.42 4.42 23.56
C SER A 588 4.90 4.49 25.00
N ASN A 589 5.11 3.43 25.78
CA ASN A 589 4.76 3.40 27.20
C ASN A 589 5.80 2.62 28.00
N LEU A 590 6.63 3.34 28.74
CA LEU A 590 7.75 2.77 29.48
C LEU A 590 7.31 1.79 30.58
N TRP A 591 6.19 2.05 31.26
CA TRP A 591 5.70 1.20 32.35
C TRP A 591 5.22 -0.17 31.86
N LEU A 592 4.49 -0.19 30.75
CA LEU A 592 4.05 -1.43 30.13
C LEU A 592 5.23 -2.24 29.57
N LEU A 593 6.24 -1.54 29.03
CA LEU A 593 7.47 -2.16 28.57
C LEU A 593 8.25 -2.80 29.73
N LEU A 594 8.42 -2.06 30.84
CA LEU A 594 9.08 -2.55 32.06
C LEU A 594 8.37 -3.77 32.64
N LEU A 595 7.04 -3.76 32.67
CA LEU A 595 6.24 -4.90 33.12
C LEU A 595 6.51 -6.13 32.23
N GLY A 596 6.53 -5.96 30.91
CA GLY A 596 6.86 -7.04 29.97
C GLY A 596 8.30 -7.56 30.11
N MET A 597 9.27 -6.66 30.35
CA MET A 597 10.67 -7.02 30.65
C MET A 597 10.77 -7.88 31.92
N CYS A 598 10.15 -7.44 33.01
CA CYS A 598 10.12 -8.18 34.28
C CYS A 598 9.49 -9.56 34.11
N ILE A 599 8.34 -9.65 33.44
CA ILE A 599 7.64 -10.91 33.23
C ILE A 599 8.46 -11.86 32.35
N THR A 600 9.15 -11.36 31.33
CA THR A 600 10.05 -12.16 30.49
C THR A 600 11.17 -12.81 31.31
N VAL A 601 11.80 -12.06 32.21
CA VAL A 601 12.89 -12.57 33.09
C VAL A 601 12.38 -13.53 34.17
N LEU A 602 11.22 -13.24 34.77
CA LEU A 602 10.68 -14.02 35.89
C LEU A 602 9.98 -15.31 35.46
N ARG A 603 9.40 -15.37 34.26
CA ARG A 603 8.60 -16.52 33.80
C ARG A 603 9.30 -17.87 33.94
N PRO A 604 10.58 -18.08 33.55
CA PRO A 604 11.26 -19.36 33.72
C PRO A 604 11.27 -19.88 35.15
N LEU A 605 11.28 -18.98 36.16
CA LEU A 605 11.19 -19.34 37.57
C LEU A 605 9.78 -19.83 37.93
N VAL A 606 8.76 -19.13 37.45
CA VAL A 606 7.34 -19.46 37.68
C VAL A 606 6.98 -20.82 37.10
N VAL A 607 7.41 -21.12 35.87
CA VAL A 607 7.14 -22.41 35.22
C VAL A 607 8.13 -23.52 35.61
N LYS A 608 9.06 -23.23 36.53
CA LYS A 608 10.11 -24.15 37.00
C LYS A 608 10.95 -24.74 35.86
N SER A 609 11.30 -23.90 34.87
CA SER A 609 12.13 -24.29 33.73
C SER A 609 13.61 -24.06 34.01
N HIS A 610 14.44 -25.06 33.71
CA HIS A 610 15.88 -24.98 33.93
C HIS A 610 16.57 -24.33 32.74
N MET A 611 17.11 -23.12 32.93
CA MET A 611 17.91 -22.40 31.93
C MET A 611 19.38 -22.33 32.36
N PRO A 612 20.34 -22.49 31.43
CA PRO A 612 21.75 -22.32 31.73
C PRO A 612 22.05 -20.93 32.31
N ARG A 613 22.98 -20.85 33.27
CA ARG A 613 23.33 -19.59 33.93
C ARG A 613 23.81 -18.51 32.95
N TYR A 614 24.64 -18.89 31.97
CA TYR A 614 25.13 -17.96 30.96
C TYR A 614 23.99 -17.30 30.17
N VAL A 615 22.96 -18.08 29.78
CA VAL A 615 21.78 -17.54 29.07
C VAL A 615 21.01 -16.54 29.93
N LYS A 616 20.77 -16.86 31.21
CA LYS A 616 20.07 -15.95 32.12
C LYS A 616 20.81 -14.62 32.27
N VAL A 617 22.12 -14.68 32.50
CA VAL A 617 22.96 -13.48 32.66
C VAL A 617 22.96 -12.66 31.38
N THR A 618 23.17 -13.27 30.21
CA THR A 618 23.15 -12.56 28.93
C THR A 618 21.80 -11.88 28.68
N VAL A 619 20.68 -12.58 28.90
CA VAL A 619 19.33 -12.00 28.73
C VAL A 619 19.10 -10.82 29.68
N ILE A 620 19.49 -10.94 30.96
CA ILE A 620 19.36 -9.85 31.94
C ILE A 620 20.17 -8.64 31.51
N VAL A 621 21.44 -8.83 31.12
CA VAL A 621 22.31 -7.74 30.64
C VAL A 621 21.68 -7.03 29.44
N CYS A 622 21.15 -7.77 28.47
CA CYS A 622 20.56 -7.19 27.27
C CYS A 622 19.24 -6.46 27.54
N ILE A 623 18.41 -6.97 28.45
CA ILE A 623 17.18 -6.28 28.89
C ILE A 623 17.53 -4.98 29.63
N CYS A 624 18.54 -5.00 30.50
CA CYS A 624 19.05 -3.79 31.16
C CYS A 624 19.60 -2.78 30.14
N ASN A 625 20.32 -3.23 29.12
CA ASN A 625 20.80 -2.38 28.03
C ASN A 625 19.64 -1.76 27.23
N ALA A 626 18.61 -2.54 26.89
CA ALA A 626 17.43 -2.03 26.18
C ALA A 626 16.70 -0.97 27.01
N PHE A 627 16.55 -1.19 28.33
CA PHE A 627 16.01 -0.17 29.24
C PHE A 627 16.86 1.11 29.24
N LEU A 628 18.19 0.97 29.34
CA LEU A 628 19.12 2.11 29.32
C LEU A 628 18.99 2.94 28.05
N VAL A 629 18.97 2.29 26.88
CA VAL A 629 18.79 2.96 25.58
C VAL A 629 17.47 3.73 25.54
N ARG A 630 16.38 3.12 25.99
CA ARG A 630 15.06 3.76 26.02
C ARG A 630 15.01 4.94 26.97
N TYR A 631 15.61 4.80 28.14
CA TYR A 631 15.71 5.87 29.13
C TYR A 631 16.52 7.06 28.59
N GLN A 632 17.68 6.81 27.97
CA GLN A 632 18.52 7.88 27.39
C GLN A 632 17.84 8.58 26.22
N HIS A 633 17.18 7.83 25.35
CA HIS A 633 16.44 8.40 24.23
C HIS A 633 15.28 9.30 24.72
N ALA A 634 14.56 8.89 25.77
CA ALA A 634 13.52 9.71 26.38
C ALA A 634 14.07 11.01 27.00
N GLN A 635 15.34 11.02 27.43
CA GLN A 635 16.06 12.19 27.94
C GLN A 635 16.81 12.98 26.86
N GLN A 636 16.60 12.69 25.57
CA GLN A 636 17.29 13.32 24.43
C GLN A 636 18.83 13.17 24.45
N GLY A 637 19.35 12.17 25.18
CA GLY A 637 20.80 11.93 25.32
C GLY A 637 21.44 11.16 24.15
N GLY A 638 20.66 10.76 23.14
CA GLY A 638 21.13 9.89 22.05
C GLY A 638 21.31 8.44 22.49
N VAL A 639 21.93 7.62 21.63
CA VAL A 639 22.21 6.20 21.88
C VAL A 639 23.71 5.97 21.82
N PHE A 640 24.28 5.34 22.85
CA PHE A 640 25.70 5.02 22.89
C PHE A 640 26.08 3.85 21.97
N PHE A 641 27.25 3.96 21.32
CA PHE A 641 27.80 2.93 20.43
C PHE A 641 27.97 1.56 21.12
N LEU A 642 28.40 1.56 22.40
CA LEU A 642 28.53 0.33 23.19
C LEU A 642 27.17 -0.37 23.35
N SER A 643 26.11 0.39 23.60
CA SER A 643 24.76 -0.16 23.74
C SER A 643 24.24 -0.75 22.43
N GLN A 644 24.52 -0.13 21.29
CA GLN A 644 24.20 -0.70 19.97
C GLN A 644 24.97 -2.00 19.71
N THR A 645 26.26 -2.01 20.03
CA THR A 645 27.13 -3.19 19.88
C THR A 645 26.61 -4.36 20.72
N LEU A 646 26.22 -4.11 21.98
CA LEU A 646 25.62 -5.13 22.85
C LEU A 646 24.32 -5.70 22.28
N SER A 647 23.46 -4.87 21.70
CA SER A 647 22.20 -5.33 21.07
C SER A 647 22.46 -6.20 19.83
N TRP A 648 23.42 -5.84 18.99
CA TRP A 648 23.82 -6.64 17.83
C TRP A 648 24.43 -7.98 18.24
N CYS A 649 25.33 -7.97 19.23
CA CYS A 649 25.90 -9.18 19.80
C CYS A 649 24.80 -10.09 20.39
N PHE A 650 23.77 -9.52 21.01
CA PHE A 650 22.65 -10.30 21.55
C PHE A 650 21.82 -10.97 20.46
N LEU A 651 21.51 -10.26 19.36
CA LEU A 651 20.82 -10.85 18.21
C LEU A 651 21.58 -12.07 17.68
N ILE A 652 22.89 -11.91 17.46
CA ILE A 652 23.77 -13.01 17.02
C ILE A 652 23.79 -14.14 18.05
N PHE A 653 23.93 -13.81 19.33
CA PHE A 653 23.91 -14.78 20.42
C PHE A 653 22.62 -15.60 20.44
N VAL A 654 21.44 -14.98 20.31
CA VAL A 654 20.15 -15.69 20.30
C VAL A 654 20.10 -16.69 19.15
N CYS A 655 20.50 -16.28 17.94
CA CYS A 655 20.58 -17.18 16.79
C CYS A 655 21.50 -18.38 17.08
N LEU A 656 22.74 -18.13 17.52
CA LEU A 656 23.71 -19.18 17.81
C LEU A 656 23.26 -20.09 18.96
N ALA A 657 22.75 -19.52 20.05
CA ALA A 657 22.29 -20.23 21.24
C ALA A 657 21.15 -21.19 20.89
N ILE A 658 20.17 -20.74 20.10
CA ILE A 658 19.09 -21.62 19.65
C ILE A 658 19.66 -22.75 18.77
N PHE A 659 20.53 -22.48 17.81
CA PHE A 659 21.04 -23.52 16.90
C PHE A 659 21.95 -24.55 17.58
N TYR A 660 22.85 -24.13 18.47
CA TYR A 660 23.87 -25.01 19.05
C TYR A 660 23.46 -25.67 20.36
N HIS A 661 22.61 -25.05 21.19
CA HIS A 661 22.26 -25.58 22.51
C HIS A 661 21.10 -26.59 22.47
N LYS A 662 21.36 -27.83 22.07
CA LYS A 662 20.36 -28.91 22.06
C LYS A 662 20.07 -29.45 23.47
N THR A 663 18.81 -29.77 23.74
CA THR A 663 18.37 -30.40 25.00
C THR A 663 17.93 -31.85 24.75
N HIS A 664 17.75 -32.63 25.82
CA HIS A 664 17.26 -34.01 25.75
C HIS A 664 15.73 -34.11 25.82
N VAL A 665 15.07 -33.13 26.44
CA VAL A 665 13.62 -33.12 26.63
C VAL A 665 13.00 -32.01 25.79
N LEU A 666 11.98 -32.37 24.99
CA LEU A 666 11.28 -31.45 24.10
C LEU A 666 10.64 -30.28 24.84
N LYS A 667 10.04 -30.52 26.02
CA LYS A 667 9.50 -29.47 26.88
C LYS A 667 10.57 -28.45 27.30
N GLN A 668 11.77 -28.91 27.67
CA GLN A 668 12.89 -28.01 28.01
C GLN A 668 13.37 -27.24 26.78
N ARG A 669 13.35 -27.86 25.58
CA ARG A 669 13.72 -27.20 24.33
C ARG A 669 12.79 -26.05 23.99
N ILE A 670 11.47 -26.27 24.10
CA ILE A 670 10.44 -25.26 23.83
C ILE A 670 10.59 -24.10 24.80
N GLU A 671 10.77 -24.37 26.10
CA GLU A 671 10.95 -23.32 27.11
C GLU A 671 12.25 -22.51 26.89
N TYR A 672 13.30 -23.14 26.37
CA TYR A 672 14.56 -22.47 26.03
C TYR A 672 14.39 -21.53 24.83
N ILE A 673 13.76 -22.01 23.76
CA ILE A 673 13.43 -21.20 22.57
C ILE A 673 12.50 -20.05 22.94
N PHE A 674 11.47 -20.32 23.75
CA PHE A 674 10.54 -19.32 24.26
C PHE A 674 11.30 -18.19 24.95
N PHE A 675 12.18 -18.51 25.91
CA PHE A 675 12.87 -17.50 26.71
C PHE A 675 13.78 -16.61 25.85
N LEU A 676 14.53 -17.21 24.92
CA LEU A 676 15.41 -16.46 24.02
C LEU A 676 14.65 -15.59 23.02
N LEU A 677 13.59 -16.11 22.41
CA LEU A 677 12.81 -15.38 21.41
C LEU A 677 11.99 -14.24 22.02
N THR A 678 11.41 -14.41 23.21
CA THR A 678 10.68 -13.32 23.89
C THR A 678 11.63 -12.26 24.44
N ALA A 679 12.83 -12.65 24.90
CA ALA A 679 13.89 -11.70 25.24
C ALA A 679 14.35 -10.90 24.02
N LEU A 680 14.56 -11.56 22.88
CA LEU A 680 14.90 -10.89 21.62
C LEU A 680 13.75 -10.00 21.13
N TYR A 681 12.50 -10.42 21.22
CA TYR A 681 11.37 -9.58 20.83
C TYR A 681 11.31 -8.29 21.65
N THR A 682 11.60 -8.39 22.96
CA THR A 682 11.53 -7.26 23.90
C THR A 682 12.46 -6.10 23.52
N ILE A 683 13.62 -6.37 22.89
CA ILE A 683 14.53 -5.29 22.46
C ILE A 683 13.95 -4.42 21.34
N PHE A 684 12.95 -4.93 20.60
CA PHE A 684 12.24 -4.22 19.54
C PHE A 684 10.95 -3.51 20.01
N CYS A 685 10.57 -3.68 21.27
CA CYS A 685 9.31 -3.15 21.81
C CYS A 685 9.45 -1.71 22.30
N THR A 686 8.36 -0.94 22.17
CA THR A 686 8.22 0.43 22.68
C THR A 686 7.22 0.52 23.83
N SER A 687 6.36 -0.49 24.00
CA SER A 687 5.23 -0.46 24.92
C SER A 687 4.83 -1.87 25.41
N TYR A 688 3.57 -2.24 25.26
CA TYR A 688 2.93 -3.45 25.77
C TYR A 688 3.22 -4.73 24.97
N GLU A 689 3.90 -4.63 23.83
CA GLU A 689 4.04 -5.76 22.91
C GLU A 689 4.85 -6.92 23.52
N SER A 690 5.84 -6.60 24.36
CA SER A 690 6.65 -7.59 25.07
C SER A 690 5.80 -8.42 26.04
N LEU A 691 4.87 -7.77 26.75
CA LEU A 691 3.93 -8.43 27.63
C LEU A 691 2.96 -9.32 26.85
N PHE A 692 2.39 -8.79 25.77
CA PHE A 692 1.41 -9.48 24.94
C PHE A 692 1.94 -10.84 24.44
N ILE A 693 3.13 -10.89 23.85
CA ILE A 693 3.67 -12.14 23.29
C ILE A 693 3.94 -13.19 24.37
N VAL A 694 4.47 -12.77 25.53
CA VAL A 694 4.73 -13.69 26.64
C VAL A 694 3.42 -14.27 27.16
N MET A 695 2.37 -13.47 27.28
CA MET A 695 1.05 -13.93 27.71
C MET A 695 0.41 -14.85 26.67
N LEU A 696 0.43 -14.48 25.39
CA LEU A 696 -0.16 -15.25 24.30
C LEU A 696 0.45 -16.64 24.19
N SER A 697 1.78 -16.68 24.16
CA SER A 697 2.53 -17.93 24.03
C SER A 697 2.37 -18.81 25.30
N SER A 698 2.22 -18.19 26.47
CA SER A 698 1.97 -18.93 27.72
C SER A 698 0.57 -19.52 27.79
N GLU A 699 -0.44 -18.80 27.30
CA GLU A 699 -1.81 -19.30 27.18
C GLU A 699 -1.86 -20.50 26.24
N LEU A 700 -1.22 -20.41 25.07
CA LEU A 700 -1.13 -21.51 24.11
C LEU A 700 -0.47 -22.77 24.70
N MET A 701 0.67 -22.60 25.39
CA MET A 701 1.36 -23.72 26.06
C MET A 701 0.49 -24.34 27.16
N LEU A 702 -0.23 -23.53 27.93
CA LEU A 702 -1.10 -24.01 29.00
C LEU A 702 -2.26 -24.82 28.42
N THR A 703 -2.93 -24.31 27.39
CA THR A 703 -4.02 -24.99 26.67
C THR A 703 -3.59 -26.34 26.11
N LEU A 704 -2.47 -26.39 25.37
CA LEU A 704 -1.98 -27.64 24.77
C LEU A 704 -1.54 -28.66 25.83
N SER A 705 -0.98 -28.20 26.96
CA SER A 705 -0.56 -29.10 28.06
C SER A 705 -1.74 -29.84 28.71
N VAL A 706 -2.92 -29.24 28.68
CA VAL A 706 -4.14 -29.81 29.26
C VAL A 706 -4.82 -30.74 28.24
N GLN A 707 -4.85 -30.36 26.96
CA GLN A 707 -5.40 -31.20 25.88
C GLN A 707 -4.64 -32.52 25.70
N GLN A 708 -3.30 -32.52 25.81
CA GLN A 708 -2.51 -33.75 25.78
C GLN A 708 -2.90 -34.77 26.85
N MET A 709 -3.46 -34.33 27.98
CA MET A 709 -3.88 -35.21 29.07
C MET A 709 -5.16 -35.99 28.74
N GLN A 710 -5.91 -35.58 27.71
CA GLN A 710 -7.24 -36.12 27.36
C GLN A 710 -7.25 -37.03 26.11
N LEU A 711 -6.27 -36.94 25.21
CA LEU A 711 -6.19 -37.87 24.09
C LEU A 711 -5.75 -39.26 24.59
N PRO A 712 -6.42 -40.36 24.21
CA PRO A 712 -5.98 -41.69 24.58
C PRO A 712 -4.57 -41.93 24.04
N LEU A 713 -3.64 -42.24 24.96
CA LEU A 713 -2.26 -42.64 24.66
C LEU A 713 -2.27 -43.83 23.71
N ILE A 714 -2.07 -43.59 22.41
CA ILE A 714 -1.65 -44.63 21.48
C ILE A 714 -0.22 -44.99 21.87
N LYS A 715 -0.06 -46.14 22.52
CA LYS A 715 1.18 -46.55 23.21
C LYS A 715 2.36 -46.93 22.29
N ASP A 716 2.20 -46.94 20.97
CA ASP A 716 3.26 -47.34 20.05
C ASP A 716 3.54 -46.29 18.96
N GLU A 717 4.55 -45.45 19.19
CA GLU A 717 5.13 -44.54 18.18
C GLU A 717 5.78 -45.30 17.01
N ARG A 718 6.19 -46.56 17.22
CA ARG A 718 6.92 -47.37 16.21
C ARG A 718 6.00 -47.86 15.08
N LEU A 719 4.71 -48.12 15.34
CA LEU A 719 3.74 -48.61 14.35
C LEU A 719 3.28 -47.53 13.34
N LEU A 720 3.36 -46.24 13.71
CA LEU A 720 3.04 -45.12 12.82
C LEU A 720 4.11 -44.86 11.74
N SER A 721 5.33 -45.37 11.92
CA SER A 721 6.44 -45.17 10.96
C SER A 721 6.41 -46.11 9.75
N ALA A 722 5.62 -47.20 9.81
CA ALA A 722 5.64 -48.27 8.80
C ALA A 722 4.51 -48.19 7.74
N GLN A 723 3.46 -47.40 7.96
CA GLN A 723 2.39 -47.21 6.97
C GLN A 723 2.51 -45.85 6.29
N LYS A 724 2.61 -45.84 4.95
CA LYS A 724 2.60 -44.61 4.15
C LYS A 724 1.35 -43.79 4.49
N PRO A 725 1.47 -42.48 4.75
CA PRO A 725 0.36 -41.69 5.28
C PRO A 725 -0.74 -41.51 4.21
N GLN A 726 -1.89 -42.14 4.42
CA GLN A 726 -3.16 -41.59 3.93
C GLN A 726 -3.51 -40.39 4.81
N VAL A 727 -3.81 -39.23 4.20
CA VAL A 727 -3.75 -37.92 4.87
C VAL A 727 -4.80 -37.77 5.98
N VAL A 728 -5.97 -38.43 5.88
CA VAL A 728 -6.93 -38.60 6.97
C VAL A 728 -7.72 -39.89 6.76
N CYS A 729 -7.70 -40.83 7.72
CA CYS A 729 -8.42 -42.10 7.61
C CYS A 729 -9.76 -42.11 8.36
N THR A 730 -9.95 -41.21 9.33
CA THR A 730 -11.14 -41.18 10.18
C THR A 730 -11.80 -39.79 10.29
N PRO A 731 -13.13 -39.72 10.50
CA PRO A 731 -13.84 -38.46 10.69
C PRO A 731 -13.30 -37.63 11.88
N GLN A 732 -12.84 -38.28 12.94
CA GLN A 732 -12.25 -37.63 14.12
C GLN A 732 -10.90 -36.96 13.81
N GLN A 733 -10.03 -37.61 13.02
CA GLN A 733 -8.77 -37.02 12.59
C GLN A 733 -9.01 -35.76 11.74
N LEU A 734 -10.02 -35.75 10.87
CA LEU A 734 -10.37 -34.57 10.07
C LEU A 734 -10.84 -33.41 10.96
N GLN A 735 -11.65 -33.72 11.98
CA GLN A 735 -12.13 -32.73 12.93
C GLN A 735 -10.98 -32.09 13.74
N GLU A 736 -10.04 -32.88 14.24
CA GLU A 736 -8.87 -32.37 14.96
C GLU A 736 -7.92 -31.59 14.07
N ALA A 737 -7.73 -32.03 12.81
CA ALA A 737 -6.95 -31.27 11.83
C ALA A 737 -7.54 -29.88 11.58
N LEU A 738 -8.86 -29.77 11.36
CA LEU A 738 -9.52 -28.47 11.16
C LEU A 738 -9.41 -27.56 12.39
N LYS A 739 -9.63 -28.09 13.60
CA LYS A 739 -9.52 -27.32 14.85
C LYS A 739 -8.12 -26.75 15.05
N LEU A 740 -7.09 -27.57 14.80
CA LEU A 740 -5.71 -27.17 15.01
C LEU A 740 -5.20 -26.24 13.91
N SER A 741 -5.61 -26.44 12.66
CA SER A 741 -5.35 -25.48 11.57
C SER A 741 -5.98 -24.13 11.84
N PHE A 742 -7.21 -24.10 12.35
CA PHE A 742 -7.86 -22.88 12.79
C PHE A 742 -7.10 -22.22 13.94
N ALA A 743 -6.61 -23.00 14.92
CA ALA A 743 -5.76 -22.48 16.01
C ALA A 743 -4.48 -21.82 15.45
N ILE A 744 -3.77 -22.50 14.55
CA ILE A 744 -2.56 -21.97 13.92
C ILE A 744 -2.86 -20.62 13.27
N LEU A 745 -3.95 -20.51 12.52
CA LEU A 745 -4.34 -19.25 11.87
C LEU A 745 -4.73 -18.18 12.90
N LEU A 746 -5.57 -18.50 13.88
CA LEU A 746 -6.01 -17.58 14.93
C LEU A 746 -4.82 -16.99 15.68
N TYR A 747 -3.91 -17.81 16.20
CA TYR A 747 -2.75 -17.33 16.96
C TYR A 747 -1.76 -16.56 16.07
N THR A 748 -1.69 -16.89 14.77
CA THR A 748 -0.90 -16.12 13.81
C THR A 748 -1.50 -14.72 13.60
N LEU A 749 -2.79 -14.63 13.27
CA LEU A 749 -3.49 -13.35 13.07
C LEU A 749 -3.53 -12.51 14.36
N PHE A 750 -3.79 -13.15 15.50
CA PHE A 750 -3.81 -12.48 16.79
C PHE A 750 -2.43 -11.96 17.18
N SER A 751 -1.34 -12.64 16.77
CA SER A 751 0.01 -12.12 16.99
C SER A 751 0.30 -10.83 16.22
N PHE A 752 -0.30 -10.66 15.04
CA PHE A 752 -0.25 -9.40 14.31
C PHE A 752 -1.17 -8.36 14.98
N PHE A 753 -2.48 -8.61 14.99
CA PHE A 753 -3.50 -7.63 15.41
C PHE A 753 -3.50 -7.27 16.90
N GLY A 754 -2.94 -8.13 17.75
CA GLY A 754 -2.82 -7.87 19.18
C GLY A 754 -1.78 -6.81 19.55
N THR A 755 -0.85 -6.48 18.64
CA THR A 755 0.17 -5.43 18.88
C THR A 755 0.08 -4.27 17.89
N GLY A 756 -0.37 -4.51 16.66
CA GLY A 756 -0.48 -3.49 15.62
C GLY A 756 -1.17 -4.05 14.38
N ASN A 757 -1.28 -3.26 13.31
CA ASN A 757 -1.69 -3.80 12.01
C ASN A 757 -0.43 -4.16 11.19
N ILE A 758 -0.47 -5.19 10.36
CA ILE A 758 0.60 -5.47 9.40
C ILE A 758 0.83 -4.33 8.40
N ALA A 759 -0.19 -3.50 8.15
CA ALA A 759 -0.05 -2.24 7.42
C ALA A 759 0.86 -1.22 8.13
N SER A 760 1.08 -1.33 9.44
CA SER A 760 1.99 -0.45 10.18
C SER A 760 3.48 -0.71 9.89
N VAL A 761 3.80 -1.75 9.10
CA VAL A 761 5.16 -1.99 8.58
C VAL A 761 5.59 -0.91 7.60
N SER A 762 4.64 -0.25 6.90
CA SER A 762 4.94 0.83 5.97
C SER A 762 5.33 2.14 6.65
N SER A 763 5.17 2.26 7.97
CA SER A 763 5.45 3.52 8.68
C SER A 763 6.93 3.77 8.97
N PHE A 764 7.82 2.81 8.65
CA PHE A 764 9.27 2.86 8.90
C PHE A 764 9.67 3.44 10.27
N ASP A 765 8.90 3.13 11.33
CA ASP A 765 9.12 3.73 12.65
C ASP A 765 10.50 3.35 13.21
N THR A 766 11.40 4.33 13.22
CA THR A 766 12.79 4.16 13.65
C THR A 766 12.89 3.79 15.14
N ASN A 767 11.83 4.04 15.93
CA ASN A 767 11.78 3.64 17.34
C ASN A 767 11.81 2.12 17.53
N ILE A 768 11.44 1.32 16.53
CA ILE A 768 11.46 -0.14 16.59
C ILE A 768 12.91 -0.66 16.62
N VAL A 769 13.79 -0.01 15.87
CA VAL A 769 15.19 -0.45 15.66
C VAL A 769 16.20 0.32 16.51
N LEU A 770 15.72 1.23 17.36
CA LEU A 770 16.54 2.15 18.14
C LEU A 770 17.68 1.50 18.96
N CYS A 771 17.46 0.27 19.46
CA CYS A 771 18.50 -0.46 20.20
C CYS A 771 19.67 -0.92 19.31
N LEU A 772 19.48 -0.98 17.99
CA LEU A 772 20.41 -1.53 17.01
C LEU A 772 20.97 -0.47 16.05
N LEU A 773 20.16 0.52 15.68
CA LEU A 773 20.50 1.53 14.68
C LEU A 773 20.09 2.92 15.15
N SER A 774 20.93 3.92 14.84
CA SER A 774 20.66 5.35 15.01
C SER A 774 20.64 6.12 13.68
N THR A 775 21.01 5.48 12.57
CA THR A 775 21.02 6.05 11.22
C THR A 775 19.95 5.40 10.34
N PHE A 776 19.40 6.16 9.38
CA PHE A 776 18.40 5.64 8.47
C PHE A 776 19.04 4.70 7.43
N ALA A 777 18.75 3.40 7.56
CA ALA A 777 19.23 2.37 6.65
C ALA A 777 18.04 1.52 6.20
N PRO A 778 17.28 1.91 5.16
CA PRO A 778 15.93 1.42 4.89
C PRO A 778 15.87 -0.10 4.74
N PHE A 779 16.86 -0.70 4.05
CA PHE A 779 16.92 -2.16 3.88
C PHE A 779 17.18 -2.91 5.18
N ILE A 780 18.06 -2.40 6.06
CA ILE A 780 18.37 -3.04 7.35
C ILE A 780 17.18 -2.88 8.29
N ILE A 781 16.58 -1.68 8.34
CA ILE A 781 15.39 -1.40 9.14
C ILE A 781 14.25 -2.33 8.72
N MET A 782 13.98 -2.45 7.42
CA MET A 782 12.97 -3.36 6.90
C MET A 782 13.24 -4.82 7.31
N CYS A 783 14.49 -5.29 7.22
CA CYS A 783 14.85 -6.65 7.67
C CYS A 783 14.59 -6.86 9.17
N LEU A 784 14.91 -5.88 10.02
CA LEU A 784 14.69 -5.95 11.47
C LEU A 784 13.21 -5.89 11.85
N VAL A 785 12.42 -5.07 11.16
CA VAL A 785 10.96 -5.03 11.34
C VAL A 785 10.33 -6.36 10.92
N ILE A 786 10.74 -6.93 9.78
CA ILE A 786 10.30 -8.27 9.36
C ILE A 786 10.67 -9.32 10.42
N LEU A 787 11.90 -9.26 10.96
CA LEU A 787 12.31 -10.17 12.03
C LEU A 787 11.41 -10.05 13.27
N LYS A 788 11.08 -8.83 13.72
CA LYS A 788 10.14 -8.58 14.84
C LYS A 788 8.81 -9.31 14.60
N LEU A 789 8.24 -9.20 13.40
CA LEU A 789 6.94 -9.79 13.06
C LEU A 789 6.99 -11.32 12.96
N ILE A 790 8.11 -11.89 12.52
CA ILE A 790 8.27 -13.34 12.34
C ILE A 790 8.39 -14.06 13.70
N ILE A 791 9.04 -13.44 14.70
CA ILE A 791 9.30 -14.05 16.01
C ILE A 791 8.03 -14.65 16.67
N PRO A 792 6.92 -13.90 16.87
CA PRO A 792 5.71 -14.47 17.47
C PRO A 792 5.16 -15.68 16.70
N VAL A 793 5.17 -15.61 15.37
CA VAL A 793 4.62 -16.69 14.51
C VAL A 793 5.48 -17.95 14.63
N VAL A 794 6.81 -17.83 14.54
CA VAL A 794 7.73 -18.95 14.71
C VAL A 794 7.62 -19.55 16.11
N LEU A 795 7.46 -18.72 17.14
CA LEU A 795 7.27 -19.18 18.52
C LEU A 795 5.99 -19.99 18.67
N ASN A 796 4.85 -19.48 18.19
CA ASN A 796 3.56 -20.18 18.26
C ASN A 796 3.59 -21.52 17.49
N ILE A 797 4.16 -21.56 16.29
CA ILE A 797 4.32 -22.81 15.52
C ILE A 797 5.23 -23.79 16.25
N SER A 798 6.34 -23.32 16.83
CA SER A 798 7.25 -24.16 17.61
C SER A 798 6.56 -24.77 18.84
N ILE A 799 5.67 -24.02 19.50
CA ILE A 799 4.85 -24.52 20.60
C ILE A 799 3.86 -25.60 20.11
N ILE A 800 3.13 -25.33 19.03
CA ILE A 800 2.13 -26.27 18.48
C ILE A 800 2.79 -27.58 18.03
N PHE A 801 3.82 -27.52 17.19
CA PHE A 801 4.51 -28.72 16.71
C PHE A 801 5.36 -29.40 17.78
N GLY A 802 5.80 -28.67 18.80
CA GLY A 802 6.51 -29.22 19.95
C GLY A 802 5.59 -29.95 20.92
N MET A 803 4.37 -29.44 21.16
CA MET A 803 3.44 -29.99 22.17
C MET A 803 2.31 -30.84 21.57
N SER A 804 2.05 -30.81 20.27
CA SER A 804 1.01 -31.65 19.65
C SER A 804 1.62 -32.82 18.88
N ILE A 805 1.39 -34.04 19.38
CA ILE A 805 1.78 -35.28 18.67
C ILE A 805 0.97 -35.40 17.37
N PHE A 806 -0.33 -35.06 17.43
CA PHE A 806 -1.21 -35.07 16.28
C PHE A 806 -0.67 -34.15 15.16
N ALA A 807 -0.15 -32.98 15.52
CA ALA A 807 0.39 -32.04 14.53
C ALA A 807 1.56 -32.62 13.75
N ARG A 808 2.50 -33.27 14.43
CA ARG A 808 3.68 -33.92 13.81
C ARG A 808 3.30 -35.11 12.94
N ALA A 809 2.25 -35.85 13.32
CA ALA A 809 1.80 -37.02 12.58
C ALA A 809 0.98 -36.67 11.33
N ASN A 810 0.25 -35.54 11.33
CA ASN A 810 -0.74 -35.18 10.30
C ASN A 810 -0.46 -33.84 9.63
N GLU A 811 0.80 -33.48 9.43
CA GLU A 811 1.23 -32.17 8.94
C GLU A 811 0.58 -31.81 7.60
N GLN A 812 0.54 -32.77 6.67
CA GLN A 812 -0.05 -32.55 5.35
C GLN A 812 -1.54 -32.21 5.47
N ALA A 813 -2.29 -32.89 6.35
CA ALA A 813 -3.70 -32.59 6.58
C ALA A 813 -3.88 -31.19 7.16
N LEU A 814 -3.05 -30.82 8.14
CA LEU A 814 -3.08 -29.49 8.76
C LEU A 814 -2.85 -28.37 7.75
N PHE A 815 -1.85 -28.51 6.88
CA PHE A 815 -1.57 -27.49 5.89
C PHE A 815 -2.65 -27.38 4.82
N ILE A 816 -3.24 -28.49 4.39
CA ILE A 816 -4.35 -28.45 3.44
C ILE A 816 -5.57 -27.78 4.09
N CYS A 817 -5.90 -28.11 5.34
CA CYS A 817 -6.99 -27.45 6.08
C CYS A 817 -6.73 -25.94 6.26
N LEU A 818 -5.51 -25.56 6.64
CA LEU A 818 -5.11 -24.16 6.77
C LEU A 818 -5.24 -23.42 5.43
N MET A 819 -4.78 -24.04 4.36
CA MET A 819 -4.86 -23.51 3.00
C MET A 819 -6.30 -23.30 2.55
N LEU A 820 -7.19 -24.26 2.80
CA LEU A 820 -8.61 -24.11 2.50
C LEU A 820 -9.23 -22.89 3.21
N ILE A 821 -8.86 -22.63 4.48
CA ILE A 821 -9.35 -21.46 5.21
C ILE A 821 -8.78 -20.17 4.60
N CYS A 822 -7.47 -20.12 4.34
CA CYS A 822 -6.82 -18.98 3.71
C CYS A 822 -7.35 -18.70 2.29
N ASP A 823 -7.64 -19.73 1.49
CA ASP A 823 -8.19 -19.59 0.13
C ASP A 823 -9.58 -18.95 0.14
N VAL A 824 -10.42 -19.30 1.13
CA VAL A 824 -11.75 -18.68 1.31
C VAL A 824 -11.60 -17.22 1.72
N MET A 825 -10.66 -16.90 2.62
CA MET A 825 -10.37 -15.52 3.00
C MET A 825 -9.75 -14.72 1.85
N GLY A 826 -8.84 -15.32 1.09
CA GLY A 826 -8.20 -14.75 -0.11
C GLY A 826 -9.23 -14.43 -1.18
N LEU A 827 -10.22 -15.32 -1.39
CA LEU A 827 -11.33 -15.06 -2.30
C LEU A 827 -12.18 -13.86 -1.85
N ASN A 828 -12.44 -13.70 -0.55
CA ASN A 828 -13.09 -12.48 -0.04
C ASN A 828 -12.23 -11.24 -0.36
N PHE A 829 -10.93 -11.28 -0.04
CA PHE A 829 -10.05 -10.15 -0.31
C PHE A 829 -9.89 -9.83 -1.78
N LEU A 830 -10.00 -10.81 -2.69
CA LEU A 830 -10.01 -10.57 -4.14
C LEU A 830 -11.06 -9.54 -4.53
N PHE A 831 -12.26 -9.60 -3.95
CA PHE A 831 -13.36 -8.66 -4.22
C PHE A 831 -13.26 -7.35 -3.42
N LEU A 832 -12.44 -7.33 -2.36
CA LEU A 832 -12.22 -6.17 -1.51
C LEU A 832 -10.97 -5.37 -1.90
N VAL A 833 -10.19 -5.80 -2.90
CA VAL A 833 -9.10 -5.01 -3.47
C VAL A 833 -9.65 -3.71 -4.05
N ARG A 834 -9.08 -2.60 -3.61
CA ARG A 834 -9.38 -1.25 -4.09
C ARG A 834 -8.35 -0.82 -5.12
N ASN A 835 -8.83 -0.18 -6.18
CA ASN A 835 -8.03 0.47 -7.23
C ASN A 835 -8.11 2.01 -7.16
N GLU A 836 -8.90 2.52 -6.21
CA GLU A 836 -9.21 3.93 -5.97
C GLU A 836 -9.30 4.15 -4.44
N GLY A 837 -9.25 5.40 -3.97
CA GLY A 837 -9.03 5.70 -2.54
C GLY A 837 -7.54 5.70 -2.19
N SER A 838 -7.12 5.83 -0.92
CA SER A 838 -5.70 6.06 -0.58
C SER A 838 -4.73 4.99 -1.04
N TRP A 839 -3.42 5.30 -1.10
CA TRP A 839 -2.40 4.27 -1.19
C TRP A 839 -2.30 3.46 0.07
N LEU A 840 -2.59 4.07 1.22
CA LEU A 840 -2.85 3.29 2.41
C LEU A 840 -4.04 2.34 2.18
N GLU A 841 -5.19 2.78 1.68
CA GLU A 841 -6.34 1.89 1.42
C GLU A 841 -6.09 0.84 0.32
N ILE A 842 -5.58 1.25 -0.83
CA ILE A 842 -5.18 0.42 -1.97
C ILE A 842 -4.10 -0.56 -1.51
N GLY A 843 -2.99 -0.06 -0.99
CA GLY A 843 -1.86 -0.85 -0.48
C GLY A 843 -2.26 -1.77 0.67
N THR A 844 -3.14 -1.34 1.57
CA THR A 844 -3.72 -2.18 2.62
C THR A 844 -4.60 -3.27 2.03
N SER A 845 -5.45 -2.95 1.05
CA SER A 845 -6.31 -3.94 0.38
C SER A 845 -5.50 -4.97 -0.43
N ILE A 846 -4.43 -4.55 -1.11
CA ILE A 846 -3.45 -5.43 -1.76
C ILE A 846 -2.75 -6.28 -0.69
N SER A 847 -2.29 -5.67 0.40
CA SER A 847 -1.61 -6.36 1.48
C SER A 847 -2.50 -7.43 2.10
N HIS A 848 -3.78 -7.15 2.35
CA HIS A 848 -4.74 -8.13 2.87
C HIS A 848 -4.81 -9.38 1.99
N PHE A 849 -4.92 -9.19 0.67
CA PHE A 849 -4.92 -10.28 -0.30
C PHE A 849 -3.57 -11.03 -0.31
N VAL A 850 -2.45 -10.30 -0.45
CA VAL A 850 -1.10 -10.87 -0.48
C VAL A 850 -0.79 -11.66 0.79
N ILE A 851 -1.17 -11.15 1.96
CA ILE A 851 -0.94 -11.82 3.24
C ILE A 851 -1.69 -13.14 3.26
N MET A 852 -2.96 -13.21 2.84
CA MET A 852 -3.67 -14.48 2.79
C MET A 852 -3.04 -15.48 1.81
N GLU A 853 -2.66 -15.04 0.62
CA GLU A 853 -2.02 -15.90 -0.38
C GLU A 853 -0.65 -16.43 0.07
N VAL A 854 0.14 -15.60 0.76
CA VAL A 854 1.50 -15.93 1.19
C VAL A 854 1.53 -16.65 2.54
N THR A 855 0.52 -16.45 3.41
CA THR A 855 0.46 -17.03 4.76
C THR A 855 0.61 -18.55 4.72
N THR A 856 -0.04 -19.23 3.78
CA THR A 856 0.04 -20.70 3.67
C THR A 856 1.47 -21.18 3.38
N VAL A 857 2.16 -20.54 2.43
CA VAL A 857 3.54 -20.85 2.05
C VAL A 857 4.50 -20.52 3.19
N VAL A 858 4.35 -19.36 3.82
CA VAL A 858 5.19 -18.91 4.92
C VAL A 858 5.05 -19.82 6.15
N LEU A 859 3.82 -20.24 6.48
CA LEU A 859 3.57 -21.15 7.61
C LEU A 859 4.16 -22.55 7.37
N VAL A 860 4.19 -23.03 6.11
CA VAL A 860 4.93 -24.25 5.74
C VAL A 860 6.43 -24.07 6.01
N ILE A 861 7.03 -22.98 5.54
CA ILE A 861 8.46 -22.68 5.77
C ILE A 861 8.75 -22.61 7.28
N PHE A 862 7.93 -21.90 8.04
CA PHE A 862 8.09 -21.77 9.49
C PHE A 862 7.89 -23.07 10.24
N THR A 863 7.11 -24.01 9.71
CA THR A 863 7.01 -25.34 10.32
C THR A 863 8.30 -26.13 10.12
N TYR A 864 8.89 -26.14 8.92
CA TYR A 864 10.19 -26.77 8.71
C TYR A 864 11.28 -26.09 9.56
N PHE A 865 11.22 -24.77 9.68
CA PHE A 865 12.09 -24.02 10.57
C PHE A 865 11.87 -24.43 12.04
N ALA A 866 10.63 -24.47 12.51
CA ALA A 866 10.30 -24.91 13.87
C ALA A 866 10.82 -26.33 14.17
N LYS A 867 10.71 -27.28 13.23
CA LYS A 867 11.31 -28.61 13.38
C LYS A 867 12.82 -28.57 13.53
N LEU A 868 13.49 -27.72 12.75
CA LEU A 868 14.93 -27.51 12.86
C LEU A 868 15.28 -26.96 14.25
N LEU A 869 14.51 -25.99 14.77
CA LEU A 869 14.67 -25.46 16.11
C LEU A 869 14.38 -26.52 17.19
N LEU A 870 13.41 -27.41 17.00
CA LEU A 870 13.01 -28.42 17.98
C LEU A 870 13.91 -29.67 18.01
N ARG A 871 14.98 -29.73 17.20
CA ARG A 871 15.93 -30.86 17.20
C ARG A 871 16.53 -31.10 18.59
N LEU A 872 16.48 -32.35 19.03
CA LEU A 872 17.08 -32.82 20.28
C LEU A 872 18.50 -33.34 20.05
N ASN A 873 19.24 -33.60 21.12
CA ASN A 873 20.49 -34.34 21.05
C ASN A 873 20.19 -35.82 20.78
N GLU A 874 20.45 -36.27 19.55
CA GLU A 874 20.56 -37.69 19.24
C GLU A 874 21.83 -38.22 19.92
N LYS A 875 21.67 -38.95 21.03
CA LYS A 875 22.69 -39.93 21.39
C LYS A 875 22.41 -41.18 20.57
N SER A 876 23.40 -41.57 19.77
CA SER A 876 23.61 -42.90 19.24
C SER A 876 23.18 -43.96 20.26
N GLU A 877 22.08 -44.65 19.99
CA GLU A 877 21.82 -46.00 20.53
C GLU A 877 22.87 -46.93 19.91
N CYS A 878 24.07 -46.91 20.46
CA CYS A 878 25.07 -47.97 20.30
C CYS A 878 25.90 -47.98 21.59
N LEU A 879 25.38 -48.72 22.57
CA LEU A 879 26.11 -49.59 23.49
C LEU A 879 25.09 -50.43 24.28
#